data_AF-Q5CUF3-F1
#
_entry.id   AF-Q5CUF3-F1
#
_cell.length_a   1.000
_cell.length_b   1.000
_cell.length_c   1.000
_cell.angle_alpha   90.00
_cell.angle_beta   90.00
_cell.angle_gamma   90.00
#
_symmetry.space_group_name_H-M   'P 1'
#
loop_
_entity.id
_entity.type
_entity.pdbx_description
1 polymer ?
#
loop_
_entity_poly.entity_id
_entity_poly.type
_entity_poly.pdbx_seq_one_letter_code
_entity_poly.pdbx_strand_id
1 'polypeptide(L)'
;MDISLLLDLSQPYDLQKVEMLDELVGVMYGLRPGDRIIADKILSELKQKTDSWRIVGNILQLSSDYNTKFFALSILEKCIQFQWKILPFDQKTGIKQYITELCIELCQDEKILNENKHFLNKTNETLIMIVKQEWPDNWENFITEICNAAKTNQYICENTMKLLRLLSEEVFDFGEDQMVSKKVEKLMDILNQQFPQILSLILFVLTSYLENPQNIKVNLVVSSLQCLCHYLKWIPLNYILECDLRPQLPHSIASNGNNNIIYNLLQFLLDHFWGNPSFRLESIKCLTEISPLKFDENTKDSNGGLNKQIEDQMVQIWLSIVNRIKEVPNEYAQYDSMPNVSTSTRLYYERYFNYIALLLSSFIKTHRLSICEKYPETIQGMDFALERMVNISYIQNDEIFKVCVDFWLHFTQQLVYDVLDNSKKKSNDSSMMNSQAKSSPLFLLKNDTFGNIDNSDPHRQENPFNNPEEYSSRLVHYQSLLCDVRKMVICRMAKPQEVYIAIDPETGEVTRENIPDTDEISLYKSLREILIYLSNLGQNYMEKIILQLLQEEFDVVCINCGIICTCNSSSGNQWNPIKLNRLCWAVGSISGSLSKNIERRLIIEVIKSLLMLCERKRGKANKAAVASCVMYVVGQYPRFLRDHWKFLQTVINKLFEFMHETFPGVKDMACEAFLKIATKCKKSMSSNNFIDGNNRSSSNQMLPEIIDGGSQEIKFLKYMIGYSHELKQHLDDKQILILIQGISLTISSLKDVDEQYLYVTELLLIFDSLYWKDIISRLVELRSNPDNQGIINELCSMECSQKLIIIVRIMETIASSCGVGFARVLIERSSFLVELYKLYSNFIAGEVQRKGIVIISHAHIKQLRISKKEIIKLINSFISFIAPRKKLKLSENKNLSGYITDIQSILYHNITGTEMLQYIIHPIIIPVLEDYHACISEIKESQVLILSSTIIVRLNDIVKANNDLFNAIIYHLFESTLSMIKDNFHAYPDHREFFYSFLADCNEFCFLQLFNLPGNILTLYIESIIWAIRHEQPNMAEKGLIVLYNFLINLINHNSSKNNGIQSSCAQSNTLFQFCHAFYLSIIREIFCVLTDTLHTSGFQYQTMVLYELIKISEFSLFEGNQGNKQTNIASNSSLICDSCQGTTCKISKVGVMEYIADLLIKSFITVQKEQVEVFVLELFNSVHSKTISDFQRLVHDFLIQIKEFTNEESKQMFEIEKSIALKRAIEIENSKQWMIPGLINQEIGLNSNSGEGDDDDIEDDDEDE
;
A
#
# COMPACT_ATOMS: atom_id res chain seq x y z
N MET A 1 22.10 19.47 -46.02
CA MET A 1 21.60 18.15 -46.45
C MET A 1 20.09 18.24 -46.51
N ASP A 2 19.47 17.90 -47.65
CA ASP A 2 18.00 17.89 -47.76
C ASP A 2 17.45 16.64 -47.07
N ILE A 3 17.06 16.78 -45.80
CA ILE A 3 16.54 15.71 -44.95
C ILE A 3 15.19 15.18 -45.48
N SER A 4 14.47 15.97 -46.27
CA SER A 4 13.23 15.59 -46.97
C SER A 4 13.40 14.39 -47.91
N LEU A 5 14.62 14.14 -48.41
CA LEU A 5 14.95 13.00 -49.28
C LEU A 5 14.96 11.64 -48.55
N LEU A 6 15.21 11.63 -47.23
CA LEU A 6 15.14 10.42 -46.39
C LEU A 6 13.69 9.98 -46.13
N LEU A 7 12.77 10.94 -46.13
CA LEU A 7 11.35 10.70 -45.90
C LEU A 7 10.62 10.25 -47.18
N ASP A 8 11.18 10.44 -48.37
CA ASP A 8 10.55 10.01 -49.63
C ASP A 8 10.81 8.52 -49.92
N LEU A 9 9.77 7.70 -49.68
CA LEU A 9 9.76 6.25 -49.89
C LEU A 9 9.48 5.84 -51.35
N SER A 10 9.19 6.80 -52.24
CA SER A 10 8.91 6.50 -53.66
C SER A 10 10.17 6.21 -54.47
N GLN A 11 11.34 6.64 -53.97
CA GLN A 11 12.65 6.36 -54.54
C GLN A 11 13.36 5.24 -53.78
N PRO A 12 14.14 4.38 -54.46
CA PRO A 12 14.89 3.31 -53.80
C PRO A 12 15.86 3.88 -52.76
N TYR A 13 16.02 3.14 -51.66
CA TYR A 13 17.04 3.41 -50.66
C TYR A 13 18.40 2.91 -51.19
N ASP A 14 19.12 3.79 -51.88
CA ASP A 14 20.46 3.55 -52.42
C ASP A 14 21.56 3.84 -51.37
N LEU A 15 22.81 3.45 -51.65
CA LEU A 15 23.97 3.61 -50.76
C LEU A 15 24.08 5.03 -50.15
N GLN A 16 23.85 6.07 -50.95
CA GLN A 16 23.92 7.47 -50.50
C GLN A 16 22.84 7.83 -49.46
N LYS A 17 21.62 7.28 -49.58
CA LYS A 17 20.55 7.52 -48.60
C LYS A 17 20.83 6.77 -47.30
N VAL A 18 21.47 5.60 -47.38
CA VAL A 18 21.86 4.81 -46.21
C VAL A 18 23.01 5.50 -45.45
N GLU A 19 24.02 6.05 -46.16
CA GLU A 19 25.07 6.86 -45.53
C GLU A 19 24.51 8.12 -44.84
N MET A 20 23.53 8.79 -45.46
CA MET A 20 22.82 9.91 -44.82
C MET A 20 22.04 9.50 -43.57
N LEU A 21 21.48 8.28 -43.56
CA LEU A 21 20.79 7.74 -42.38
C LEU A 21 21.80 7.39 -41.27
N ASP A 22 22.96 6.83 -41.62
CA ASP A 22 24.06 6.56 -40.68
C ASP A 22 24.55 7.86 -40.02
N GLU A 23 24.72 8.94 -40.78
CA GLU A 23 25.07 10.25 -40.22
C GLU A 23 23.97 10.79 -39.28
N LEU A 24 22.69 10.67 -39.65
CA LEU A 24 21.57 11.12 -38.83
C LEU A 24 21.45 10.35 -37.50
N VAL A 25 21.61 9.03 -37.56
CA VAL A 25 21.64 8.17 -36.36
C VAL A 25 22.88 8.49 -35.52
N GLY A 26 24.04 8.72 -36.13
CA GLY A 26 25.24 9.19 -35.44
C GLY A 26 25.05 10.52 -34.68
N VAL A 27 24.28 11.46 -35.24
CA VAL A 27 23.91 12.72 -34.56
C VAL A 27 23.08 12.48 -33.30
N MET A 28 22.25 11.43 -33.26
CA MET A 28 21.47 11.05 -32.08
C MET A 28 22.37 10.65 -30.90
N TYR A 29 23.51 10.00 -31.16
CA TYR A 29 24.50 9.62 -30.16
C TYR A 29 25.57 10.73 -29.89
N GLY A 30 25.58 11.81 -30.69
CA GLY A 30 26.51 12.94 -30.54
C GLY A 30 26.21 13.84 -29.32
N LEU A 31 27.13 14.72 -28.90
CA LEU A 31 27.06 15.44 -27.60
C LEU A 31 26.07 16.63 -27.53
N ARG A 32 25.46 17.07 -28.63
CA ARG A 32 24.65 18.31 -28.68
C ARG A 32 23.15 18.04 -28.52
N PRO A 33 22.47 18.56 -27.48
CA PRO A 33 21.07 18.23 -27.20
C PRO A 33 20.07 18.78 -28.23
N GLY A 34 20.33 19.94 -28.85
CA GLY A 34 19.43 20.52 -29.86
C GLY A 34 19.35 19.69 -31.15
N ASP A 35 20.50 19.17 -31.61
CA ASP A 35 20.58 18.35 -32.83
C ASP A 35 19.95 16.96 -32.61
N ARG A 36 19.99 16.43 -31.38
CA ARG A 36 19.33 15.16 -31.01
C ARG A 36 17.82 15.23 -31.12
N ILE A 37 17.19 16.30 -30.64
CA ILE A 37 15.72 16.46 -30.69
C ILE A 37 15.23 16.50 -32.14
N ILE A 38 16.00 17.16 -33.01
CA ILE A 38 15.69 17.24 -34.44
C ILE A 38 15.85 15.86 -35.08
N ALA A 39 16.97 15.17 -34.84
CA ALA A 39 17.20 13.83 -35.35
C ALA A 39 16.13 12.82 -34.89
N ASP A 40 15.75 12.85 -33.62
CA ASP A 40 14.72 11.98 -33.04
C ASP A 40 13.33 12.22 -33.65
N LYS A 41 12.98 13.49 -33.88
CA LYS A 41 11.73 13.84 -34.57
C LYS A 41 11.69 13.26 -35.99
N ILE A 42 12.79 13.36 -36.74
CA ILE A 42 12.89 12.85 -38.11
C ILE A 42 12.84 11.32 -38.14
N LEU A 43 13.59 10.66 -37.25
CA LEU A 43 13.60 9.20 -37.14
C LEU A 43 12.21 8.67 -36.70
N SER A 44 11.53 9.40 -35.82
CA SER A 44 10.16 9.09 -35.40
C SER A 44 9.16 9.23 -36.56
N GLU A 45 9.26 10.30 -37.36
CA GLU A 45 8.43 10.47 -38.57
C GLU A 45 8.67 9.34 -39.59
N LEU A 46 9.92 8.92 -39.78
CA LEU A 46 10.26 7.79 -40.65
C LEU A 46 9.67 6.47 -40.09
N LYS A 47 9.73 6.25 -38.78
CA LYS A 47 9.16 5.07 -38.10
C LYS A 47 7.62 5.05 -38.09
N GLN A 48 6.97 6.20 -38.27
CA GLN A 48 5.50 6.28 -38.32
C GLN A 48 4.91 5.95 -39.70
N LYS A 49 5.68 6.08 -40.79
CA LYS A 49 5.19 5.75 -42.13
C LYS A 49 4.94 4.25 -42.30
N THR A 50 3.80 3.92 -42.90
CA THR A 50 3.31 2.54 -43.07
C THR A 50 4.18 1.69 -43.99
N ASP A 51 4.82 2.29 -45.01
CA ASP A 51 5.65 1.56 -45.97
C ASP A 51 7.15 1.49 -45.59
N SER A 52 7.54 2.01 -44.43
CA SER A 52 8.95 2.04 -43.99
C SER A 52 9.57 0.67 -43.75
N TRP A 53 8.78 -0.40 -43.62
CA TRP A 53 9.33 -1.75 -43.49
C TRP A 53 9.99 -2.24 -44.80
N ARG A 54 9.61 -1.70 -45.97
CA ARG A 54 10.15 -2.12 -47.27
C ARG A 54 11.62 -1.77 -47.47
N ILE A 55 12.09 -0.71 -46.79
CA ILE A 55 13.47 -0.23 -46.89
C ILE A 55 14.42 -0.97 -45.95
N VAL A 56 13.89 -1.73 -44.98
CA VAL A 56 14.70 -2.41 -43.95
C VAL A 56 15.71 -3.37 -44.55
N GLY A 57 15.31 -4.17 -45.56
CA GLY A 57 16.23 -5.11 -46.22
C GLY A 57 17.45 -4.43 -46.83
N ASN A 58 17.26 -3.27 -47.48
CA ASN A 58 18.36 -2.50 -48.07
C ASN A 58 19.25 -1.89 -46.98
N ILE A 59 18.67 -1.38 -45.89
CA ILE A 59 19.44 -0.79 -44.79
C ILE A 59 20.32 -1.84 -44.10
N LEU A 60 19.78 -3.04 -43.85
CA LEU A 60 20.52 -4.12 -43.19
C LEU A 60 21.71 -4.62 -44.03
N GLN A 61 21.57 -4.62 -45.37
CA GLN A 61 22.64 -5.02 -46.29
C GLN A 61 23.68 -3.92 -46.54
N LEU A 62 23.27 -2.66 -46.68
CA LEU A 62 24.14 -1.57 -47.14
C LEU A 62 24.79 -0.76 -46.00
N SER A 63 24.16 -0.69 -44.82
CA SER A 63 24.68 0.13 -43.71
C SER A 63 25.91 -0.52 -43.07
N SER A 64 26.87 0.33 -42.69
CA SER A 64 28.04 -0.08 -41.90
C SER A 64 27.88 0.22 -40.41
N ASP A 65 26.93 1.09 -40.02
CA ASP A 65 26.67 1.44 -38.62
C ASP A 65 25.68 0.48 -37.95
N TYR A 66 26.04 0.02 -36.76
CA TYR A 66 25.20 -0.88 -35.97
C TYR A 66 23.92 -0.20 -35.51
N ASN A 67 23.98 1.06 -35.10
CA ASN A 67 22.81 1.75 -34.55
C ASN A 67 21.73 1.95 -35.62
N THR A 68 22.13 2.21 -36.87
CA THR A 68 21.19 2.26 -38.00
C THR A 68 20.54 0.91 -38.28
N LYS A 69 21.28 -0.20 -38.19
CA LYS A 69 20.71 -1.55 -38.31
C LYS A 69 19.73 -1.86 -37.18
N PHE A 70 20.03 -1.42 -35.95
CA PHE A 70 19.10 -1.50 -34.81
C PHE A 70 17.80 -0.72 -35.07
N PHE A 71 17.91 0.50 -35.59
CA PHE A 71 16.75 1.31 -35.96
C PHE A 71 15.91 0.65 -37.05
N ALA A 72 16.56 0.04 -38.06
CA ALA A 72 15.86 -0.70 -39.12
C ALA A 72 15.10 -1.92 -38.59
N LEU A 73 15.71 -2.70 -37.68
CA LEU A 73 15.00 -3.80 -37.00
C LEU A 73 13.83 -3.28 -36.15
N SER A 74 13.95 -2.12 -35.52
CA SER A 74 12.84 -1.51 -34.77
C SER A 74 11.65 -1.11 -35.65
N ILE A 75 11.90 -0.69 -36.90
CA ILE A 75 10.84 -0.47 -37.89
C ILE A 75 10.17 -1.80 -38.27
N LEU A 76 10.96 -2.85 -38.47
CA LEU A 76 10.44 -4.17 -38.83
C LEU A 76 9.61 -4.78 -37.71
N GLU A 77 10.06 -4.69 -36.46
CA GLU A 77 9.31 -5.13 -35.27
C GLU A 77 7.94 -4.46 -35.20
N LYS A 78 7.88 -3.14 -35.45
CA LYS A 78 6.62 -2.40 -35.51
C LYS A 78 5.69 -2.94 -36.59
N CYS A 79 6.23 -3.28 -37.76
CA CYS A 79 5.45 -3.90 -38.83
C CYS A 79 4.95 -5.31 -38.45
N ILE A 80 5.79 -6.13 -37.83
CA ILE A 80 5.43 -7.48 -37.34
C ILE A 80 4.35 -7.40 -36.25
N GLN A 81 4.40 -6.38 -35.40
CA GLN A 81 3.44 -6.21 -34.32
C GLN A 81 2.05 -5.80 -34.83
N PHE A 82 1.99 -4.86 -35.79
CA PHE A 82 0.74 -4.18 -36.16
C PHE A 82 0.18 -4.59 -37.53
N GLN A 83 1.05 -4.82 -38.52
CA GLN A 83 0.63 -5.00 -39.92
C GLN A 83 0.81 -6.43 -40.43
N TRP A 84 1.36 -7.33 -39.61
CA TRP A 84 1.73 -8.67 -40.05
C TRP A 84 0.57 -9.43 -40.71
N LYS A 85 -0.63 -9.43 -40.12
CA LYS A 85 -1.78 -10.17 -40.68
C LYS A 85 -2.20 -9.66 -42.07
N ILE A 86 -1.98 -8.39 -42.38
CA ILE A 86 -2.36 -7.73 -43.64
C ILE A 86 -1.36 -8.06 -44.76
N LEU A 87 -0.11 -8.39 -44.42
CA LEU A 87 0.94 -8.65 -45.41
C LEU A 87 0.63 -9.90 -46.28
N PRO A 88 0.91 -9.84 -47.59
CA PRO A 88 0.89 -10.99 -48.48
C PRO A 88 1.79 -12.13 -48.00
N PHE A 89 1.38 -13.37 -48.28
CA PHE A 89 2.11 -14.58 -47.85
C PHE A 89 3.56 -14.61 -48.35
N ASP A 90 3.82 -14.20 -49.59
CA ASP A 90 5.17 -14.17 -50.18
C ASP A 90 6.12 -13.21 -49.46
N GLN A 91 5.58 -12.08 -48.95
CA GLN A 91 6.38 -11.11 -48.20
C GLN A 91 6.68 -11.60 -46.79
N LYS A 92 5.71 -12.27 -46.13
CA LYS A 92 5.91 -12.91 -44.82
C LYS A 92 7.00 -13.97 -44.89
N THR A 93 6.94 -14.85 -45.89
CA THR A 93 7.94 -15.91 -46.08
C THR A 93 9.31 -15.33 -46.41
N GLY A 94 9.39 -14.28 -47.24
CA GLY A 94 10.64 -13.57 -47.53
C GLY A 94 11.28 -12.95 -46.29
N ILE A 95 10.50 -12.23 -45.46
CA ILE A 95 11.00 -11.63 -44.20
C ILE A 95 11.47 -12.72 -43.24
N LYS A 96 10.68 -13.79 -43.08
CA LYS A 96 11.01 -14.95 -42.23
C LYS A 96 12.33 -15.60 -42.65
N GLN A 97 12.51 -15.88 -43.94
CA GLN A 97 13.74 -16.49 -44.47
C GLN A 97 14.94 -15.58 -44.25
N TYR A 98 14.83 -14.30 -44.60
CA TYR A 98 15.92 -13.34 -44.47
C TYR A 98 16.41 -13.18 -43.03
N ILE A 99 15.50 -13.01 -42.05
CA ILE A 99 15.89 -12.88 -40.64
C ILE A 99 16.51 -14.17 -40.10
N THR A 100 16.00 -15.34 -40.52
CA THR A 100 16.58 -16.64 -40.13
C THR A 100 17.99 -16.82 -40.69
N GLU A 101 18.20 -16.49 -41.97
CA GLU A 101 19.51 -16.53 -42.62
C GLU A 101 20.50 -15.56 -41.96
N LEU A 102 20.04 -14.34 -41.63
CA LEU A 102 20.85 -13.34 -40.92
C LEU A 102 21.29 -13.84 -39.53
N CYS A 103 20.41 -14.49 -38.77
CA CYS A 103 20.78 -15.12 -37.50
C CYS A 103 21.85 -16.19 -37.68
N ILE A 104 21.76 -16.99 -38.75
CA ILE A 104 22.74 -18.05 -39.04
C ILE A 104 24.09 -17.42 -39.42
N GLU A 105 24.11 -16.43 -40.31
CA GLU A 105 25.30 -15.73 -40.78
C GLU A 105 26.10 -15.12 -39.62
N LEU A 106 25.42 -14.43 -38.70
CA LEU A 106 26.03 -13.84 -37.51
C LEU A 106 26.61 -14.87 -36.52
N CYS A 107 26.21 -16.13 -36.64
CA CYS A 107 26.63 -17.23 -35.77
C CYS A 107 27.62 -18.21 -36.43
N GLN A 108 28.13 -17.95 -37.64
CA GLN A 108 29.04 -18.89 -38.29
C GLN A 108 30.43 -18.91 -37.65
N ASP A 109 30.96 -17.74 -37.29
CA ASP A 109 32.32 -17.54 -36.77
C ASP A 109 32.38 -16.83 -35.42
N GLU A 110 33.35 -17.20 -34.60
CA GLU A 110 33.56 -16.63 -33.26
C GLU A 110 33.88 -15.13 -33.27
N LYS A 111 34.66 -14.66 -34.25
CA LYS A 111 35.03 -13.23 -34.34
C LYS A 111 33.80 -12.38 -34.66
N ILE A 112 33.00 -12.82 -35.62
CA ILE A 112 31.76 -12.17 -36.03
C ILE A 112 30.77 -12.16 -34.87
N LEU A 113 30.64 -13.26 -34.14
CA LEU A 113 29.75 -13.37 -32.97
C LEU A 113 30.13 -12.37 -31.86
N ASN A 114 31.43 -12.24 -31.56
CA ASN A 114 31.90 -11.36 -30.50
C ASN A 114 31.78 -9.87 -30.87
N GLU A 115 32.05 -9.52 -32.13
CA GLU A 115 31.89 -8.15 -32.63
C GLU A 115 30.41 -7.74 -32.74
N ASN A 116 29.53 -8.66 -33.11
CA ASN A 116 28.12 -8.37 -33.41
C ASN A 116 27.13 -8.84 -32.33
N LYS A 117 27.60 -9.16 -31.11
CA LYS A 117 26.78 -9.77 -30.05
C LYS A 117 25.49 -9.00 -29.74
N HIS A 118 25.55 -7.67 -29.67
CA HIS A 118 24.38 -6.84 -29.39
C HIS A 118 23.38 -6.86 -30.55
N PHE A 119 23.89 -6.76 -31.78
CA PHE A 119 23.05 -6.81 -32.99
C PHE A 119 22.35 -8.17 -33.12
N LEU A 120 23.06 -9.27 -32.87
CA LEU A 120 22.49 -10.62 -32.86
C LEU A 120 21.36 -10.76 -31.83
N ASN A 121 21.52 -10.23 -30.62
CA ASN A 121 20.44 -10.24 -29.63
C ASN A 121 19.18 -9.53 -30.14
N LYS A 122 19.34 -8.40 -30.85
CA LYS A 122 18.21 -7.69 -31.44
C LYS A 122 17.55 -8.47 -32.57
N THR A 123 18.35 -9.09 -33.44
CA THR A 123 17.83 -9.96 -34.49
C THR A 123 17.07 -11.16 -33.90
N ASN A 124 17.55 -11.73 -32.79
CA ASN A 124 16.85 -12.78 -32.06
C ASN A 124 15.49 -12.32 -31.52
N GLU A 125 15.40 -11.12 -30.92
CA GLU A 125 14.12 -10.53 -30.48
C GLU A 125 13.15 -10.39 -31.66
N THR A 126 13.62 -9.83 -32.80
CA THR A 126 12.80 -9.69 -34.01
C THR A 126 12.33 -11.06 -34.54
N LEU A 127 13.18 -12.09 -34.50
CA LEU A 127 12.80 -13.45 -34.88
C LEU A 127 11.71 -14.02 -33.96
N ILE A 128 11.85 -13.85 -32.64
CA ILE A 128 10.83 -14.31 -31.67
C ILE A 128 9.50 -13.57 -31.87
N MET A 129 9.53 -12.29 -32.24
CA MET A 129 8.31 -11.55 -32.62
C MET A 129 7.59 -12.14 -33.84
N ILE A 130 8.33 -12.63 -34.84
CA ILE A 130 7.75 -13.37 -35.97
C ILE A 130 7.16 -14.70 -35.49
N VAL A 131 7.89 -15.42 -34.65
CA VAL A 131 7.44 -16.70 -34.07
C VAL A 131 6.13 -16.53 -33.30
N LYS A 132 5.95 -15.46 -32.50
CA LYS A 132 4.70 -15.16 -31.80
C LYS A 132 3.47 -15.03 -32.72
N GLN A 133 3.67 -14.66 -33.98
CA GLN A 133 2.60 -14.50 -34.97
C GLN A 133 2.35 -15.78 -35.78
N GLU A 134 3.39 -16.52 -36.14
CA GLU A 134 3.32 -17.66 -37.06
C GLU A 134 3.30 -19.03 -36.36
N TRP A 135 3.93 -19.15 -35.19
CA TRP A 135 3.92 -20.39 -34.41
C TRP A 135 2.69 -20.42 -33.47
N PRO A 136 1.94 -21.53 -33.42
CA PRO A 136 2.24 -22.84 -34.00
C PRO A 136 1.56 -23.10 -35.36
N ASP A 137 0.55 -22.32 -35.74
CA ASP A 137 -0.39 -22.67 -36.81
C ASP A 137 0.21 -22.66 -38.23
N ASN A 138 1.19 -21.79 -38.50
CA ASN A 138 1.83 -21.66 -39.81
C ASN A 138 3.31 -22.10 -39.81
N TRP A 139 3.87 -22.44 -38.64
CA TRP A 139 5.27 -22.86 -38.49
C TRP A 139 5.42 -24.00 -37.48
N GLU A 140 4.66 -25.09 -37.67
CA GLU A 140 4.60 -26.24 -36.75
C GLU A 140 5.98 -26.85 -36.44
N ASN A 141 6.87 -26.93 -37.43
CA ASN A 141 8.20 -27.52 -37.31
C ASN A 141 9.29 -26.56 -36.79
N PHE A 142 8.94 -25.38 -36.28
CA PHE A 142 9.95 -24.41 -35.83
C PHE A 142 10.93 -25.00 -34.79
N ILE A 143 10.40 -25.64 -33.73
CA ILE A 143 11.22 -26.21 -32.65
C ILE A 143 12.10 -27.37 -33.15
N THR A 144 11.57 -28.21 -34.04
CA THR A 144 12.33 -29.33 -34.62
C THR A 144 13.45 -28.82 -35.53
N GLU A 145 13.19 -27.80 -36.34
CA GLU A 145 14.17 -27.15 -37.23
C GLU A 145 15.33 -26.53 -36.45
N ILE A 146 15.06 -25.70 -35.43
CA ILE A 146 16.10 -25.03 -34.65
C ILE A 146 16.93 -26.02 -33.81
N CYS A 147 16.31 -27.08 -33.28
CA CYS A 147 17.00 -28.13 -32.52
C CYS A 147 17.94 -28.96 -33.42
N ASN A 148 17.56 -29.19 -34.67
CA ASN A 148 18.41 -29.88 -35.64
C ASN A 148 19.56 -28.98 -36.13
N ALA A 149 19.28 -27.70 -36.40
CA ALA A 149 20.31 -26.72 -36.78
C ALA A 149 21.36 -26.54 -35.68
N ALA A 150 20.95 -26.54 -34.41
CA ALA A 150 21.84 -26.43 -33.24
C ALA A 150 22.91 -27.54 -33.16
N LYS A 151 22.69 -28.71 -33.78
CA LYS A 151 23.67 -29.82 -33.76
C LYS A 151 24.81 -29.64 -34.77
N THR A 152 24.72 -28.67 -35.68
CA THR A 152 25.69 -28.49 -36.77
C THR A 152 26.92 -27.67 -36.35
N ASN A 153 26.72 -26.63 -35.54
CA ASN A 153 27.77 -25.71 -35.11
C ASN A 153 27.54 -25.29 -33.66
N GLN A 154 28.61 -25.22 -32.87
CA GLN A 154 28.56 -24.84 -31.46
C GLN A 154 28.02 -23.41 -31.25
N TYR A 155 28.36 -22.46 -32.12
CA TYR A 155 27.90 -21.07 -32.03
C TYR A 155 26.40 -20.93 -32.32
N ILE A 156 25.93 -21.66 -33.34
CA ILE A 156 24.50 -21.77 -33.66
C ILE A 156 23.78 -22.42 -32.47
N CYS A 157 24.35 -23.46 -31.86
CA CYS A 157 23.81 -24.07 -30.65
C CYS A 157 23.65 -23.06 -29.51
N GLU A 158 24.68 -22.24 -29.25
CA GLU A 158 24.64 -21.20 -28.21
C GLU A 158 23.52 -20.19 -28.48
N ASN A 159 23.36 -19.77 -29.74
CA ASN A 159 22.30 -18.85 -30.12
C ASN A 159 20.91 -19.48 -30.04
N THR A 160 20.76 -20.74 -30.46
CA THR A 160 19.50 -21.48 -30.33
C THR A 160 19.05 -21.60 -28.88
N MET A 161 19.98 -21.83 -27.93
CA MET A 161 19.63 -21.83 -26.49
C MET A 161 19.11 -20.47 -26.02
N LYS A 162 19.67 -19.36 -26.53
CA LYS A 162 19.17 -18.01 -26.24
C LYS A 162 17.79 -17.76 -26.86
N LEU A 163 17.56 -18.21 -28.10
CA LEU A 163 16.26 -18.10 -28.77
C LEU A 163 15.16 -18.88 -28.03
N LEU A 164 15.44 -20.12 -27.62
CA LEU A 164 14.51 -20.93 -26.83
C LEU A 164 14.20 -20.27 -25.48
N ARG A 165 15.22 -19.68 -24.84
CA ARG A 165 15.01 -18.91 -23.61
C ARG A 165 14.10 -17.70 -23.84
N LEU A 166 14.39 -16.87 -24.84
CA LEU A 166 13.56 -15.69 -25.18
C LEU A 166 12.13 -16.10 -25.54
N LEU A 167 11.94 -17.20 -26.26
CA LEU A 167 10.61 -17.73 -26.56
C LEU A 167 9.84 -18.10 -25.28
N SER A 168 10.50 -18.76 -24.32
CA SER A 168 9.89 -19.08 -23.03
C SER A 168 9.54 -17.82 -22.24
N GLU A 169 10.42 -16.81 -22.21
CA GLU A 169 10.16 -15.53 -21.53
C GLU A 169 8.94 -14.82 -22.15
N GLU A 170 8.86 -14.73 -23.48
CA GLU A 170 7.76 -14.07 -24.20
C GLU A 170 6.40 -14.76 -24.06
N VAL A 171 6.38 -16.09 -23.92
CA VAL A 171 5.13 -16.86 -23.76
C VAL A 171 4.68 -16.92 -22.30
N PHE A 172 5.60 -17.06 -21.34
CA PHE A 172 5.26 -17.31 -19.93
C PHE A 172 5.45 -16.10 -19.02
N ASP A 173 6.52 -15.32 -19.18
CA ASP A 173 6.76 -14.16 -18.32
C ASP A 173 5.99 -12.92 -18.82
N PHE A 174 5.74 -12.81 -20.14
CA PHE A 174 5.01 -11.67 -20.76
C PHE A 174 3.70 -12.03 -21.47
N GLY A 175 3.38 -13.32 -21.61
CA GLY A 175 2.23 -13.77 -22.41
C GLY A 175 0.88 -13.33 -21.86
N GLU A 176 0.71 -13.34 -20.54
CA GLU A 176 -0.52 -12.90 -19.87
C GLU A 176 -0.84 -11.42 -20.12
N ASP A 177 0.19 -10.57 -20.27
CA ASP A 177 0.06 -9.14 -20.49
C ASP A 177 -0.15 -8.77 -21.97
N GLN A 178 0.46 -9.53 -22.89
CA GLN A 178 0.55 -9.14 -24.31
C GLN A 178 -0.36 -9.93 -25.25
N MET A 179 -0.95 -11.04 -24.79
CA MET A 179 -1.75 -11.94 -25.62
C MET A 179 -3.10 -12.26 -24.99
N VAL A 180 -4.07 -12.59 -25.83
CA VAL A 180 -5.38 -13.11 -25.40
C VAL A 180 -5.18 -14.41 -24.61
N SER A 181 -5.82 -14.56 -23.45
CA SER A 181 -5.55 -15.68 -22.54
C SER A 181 -5.72 -17.06 -23.18
N LYS A 182 -6.73 -17.26 -24.04
CA LYS A 182 -6.95 -18.52 -24.77
C LYS A 182 -5.79 -18.88 -25.71
N LYS A 183 -5.08 -17.87 -26.24
CA LYS A 183 -3.88 -18.07 -27.06
C LYS A 183 -2.71 -18.52 -26.19
N VAL A 184 -2.54 -17.92 -25.01
CA VAL A 184 -1.48 -18.31 -24.04
C VAL A 184 -1.65 -19.77 -23.60
N GLU A 185 -2.86 -20.17 -23.21
CA GLU A 185 -3.18 -21.56 -22.83
C GLU A 185 -2.83 -22.54 -23.96
N LYS A 186 -3.24 -22.25 -25.20
CA LYS A 186 -2.91 -23.09 -26.37
C LYS A 186 -1.40 -23.17 -26.62
N LEU A 187 -0.67 -22.05 -26.53
CA LEU A 187 0.79 -22.01 -26.73
C LEU A 187 1.52 -22.79 -25.62
N MET A 188 1.04 -22.69 -24.38
CA MET A 188 1.57 -23.43 -23.23
C MET A 188 1.44 -24.94 -23.42
N ASP A 189 0.26 -25.41 -23.83
CA ASP A 189 0.02 -26.84 -24.09
C ASP A 189 0.95 -27.39 -25.18
N ILE A 190 1.13 -26.63 -26.26
CA ILE A 190 1.98 -27.05 -27.38
C ILE A 190 3.46 -27.02 -26.98
N LEU A 191 3.91 -26.00 -26.24
CA LEU A 191 5.31 -25.95 -25.77
C LEU A 191 5.61 -27.10 -24.79
N ASN A 192 4.66 -27.44 -23.91
CA ASN A 192 4.75 -28.62 -23.03
C ASN A 192 4.92 -29.92 -23.84
N GLN A 193 4.17 -30.10 -24.93
CA GLN A 193 4.29 -31.26 -25.81
C GLN A 193 5.64 -31.35 -26.52
N GLN A 194 6.25 -30.20 -26.86
CA GLN A 194 7.53 -30.14 -27.59
C GLN A 194 8.76 -30.08 -26.67
N PHE A 195 8.58 -29.83 -25.37
CA PHE A 195 9.66 -29.75 -24.39
C PHE A 195 10.62 -30.96 -24.38
N PRO A 196 10.18 -32.22 -24.53
CA PRO A 196 11.10 -33.37 -24.55
C PRO A 196 12.22 -33.24 -25.59
N GLN A 197 11.95 -32.62 -26.74
CA GLN A 197 12.96 -32.39 -27.78
C GLN A 197 13.99 -31.36 -27.34
N ILE A 198 13.54 -30.28 -26.71
CA ILE A 198 14.40 -29.22 -26.15
C ILE A 198 15.29 -29.80 -25.06
N LEU A 199 14.71 -30.59 -24.14
CA LEU A 199 15.46 -31.27 -23.09
C LEU A 199 16.53 -32.21 -23.68
N SER A 200 16.21 -32.96 -24.72
CA SER A 200 17.17 -33.85 -25.38
C SER A 200 18.39 -33.10 -25.95
N LEU A 201 18.18 -31.89 -26.48
CA LEU A 201 19.25 -31.04 -26.99
C LEU A 201 20.12 -30.50 -25.85
N ILE A 202 19.50 -30.03 -24.76
CA ILE A 202 20.21 -29.56 -23.57
C ILE A 202 21.07 -30.69 -22.99
N LEU A 203 20.48 -31.88 -22.81
CA LEU A 203 21.18 -33.05 -22.30
C LEU A 203 22.34 -33.45 -23.21
N PHE A 204 22.15 -33.46 -24.54
CA PHE A 204 23.21 -33.73 -25.50
C PHE A 204 24.43 -32.81 -25.32
N VAL A 205 24.21 -31.52 -25.11
CA VAL A 205 25.30 -30.55 -24.87
C VAL A 205 25.99 -30.83 -23.53
N LEU A 206 25.23 -31.08 -22.47
CA LEU A 206 25.76 -31.32 -21.13
C LEU A 206 26.57 -32.63 -21.06
N THR A 207 26.07 -33.72 -21.65
CA THR A 207 26.79 -35.01 -21.67
C THR A 207 28.04 -34.94 -22.53
N SER A 208 27.96 -34.29 -23.71
CA SER A 208 29.13 -34.11 -24.58
C SER A 208 30.24 -33.32 -23.89
N TYR A 209 29.90 -32.34 -23.04
CA TYR A 209 30.89 -31.60 -22.25
C TYR A 209 31.58 -32.48 -21.20
N LEU A 210 30.84 -33.39 -20.57
CA LEU A 210 31.41 -34.33 -19.60
C LEU A 210 32.34 -35.35 -20.25
N GLU A 211 32.05 -35.78 -21.48
CA GLU A 211 32.93 -36.66 -22.25
C GLU A 211 34.20 -35.93 -22.72
N ASN A 212 34.07 -34.68 -23.20
CA ASN A 212 35.18 -33.91 -23.76
C ASN A 212 35.17 -32.43 -23.32
N PRO A 213 35.67 -32.10 -22.12
CA PRO A 213 35.63 -30.74 -21.57
C PRO A 213 36.41 -29.69 -22.38
N GLN A 214 37.40 -30.12 -23.17
CA GLN A 214 38.24 -29.22 -23.98
C GLN A 214 37.59 -28.80 -25.30
N ASN A 215 36.66 -29.59 -25.83
CA ASN A 215 36.06 -29.35 -27.15
C ASN A 215 34.81 -28.48 -27.10
N ILE A 216 34.21 -28.31 -25.92
CA ILE A 216 32.97 -27.56 -25.75
C ILE A 216 33.25 -26.33 -24.89
N LYS A 217 33.05 -25.15 -25.49
CA LYS A 217 33.05 -23.86 -24.78
C LYS A 217 32.13 -23.83 -23.57
N VAL A 218 32.66 -23.23 -22.50
CA VAL A 218 31.97 -22.96 -21.23
C VAL A 218 30.69 -22.12 -21.43
N ASN A 219 30.72 -21.12 -22.31
CA ASN A 219 29.56 -20.24 -22.56
C ASN A 219 28.33 -20.99 -23.11
N LEU A 220 28.55 -22.05 -23.90
CA LEU A 220 27.46 -22.88 -24.39
C LEU A 220 26.79 -23.62 -23.23
N VAL A 221 27.58 -24.24 -22.35
CA VAL A 221 27.06 -24.95 -21.16
C VAL A 221 26.28 -23.99 -20.26
N VAL A 222 26.80 -22.79 -20.02
CA VAL A 222 26.10 -21.74 -19.25
C VAL A 222 24.77 -21.36 -19.92
N SER A 223 24.76 -21.14 -21.24
CA SER A 223 23.55 -20.78 -21.98
C SER A 223 22.51 -21.90 -21.94
N SER A 224 22.94 -23.17 -22.02
CA SER A 224 22.07 -24.34 -21.89
C SER A 224 21.46 -24.46 -20.49
N LEU A 225 22.23 -24.20 -19.42
CA LEU A 225 21.72 -24.20 -18.05
C LEU A 225 20.74 -23.02 -17.80
N GLN A 226 21.04 -21.84 -18.35
CA GLN A 226 20.13 -20.68 -18.28
C GLN A 226 18.82 -20.93 -19.02
N CYS A 227 18.90 -21.57 -20.20
CA CYS A 227 17.72 -22.02 -20.93
C CYS A 227 16.92 -23.00 -20.07
N LEU A 228 17.55 -24.07 -19.57
CA LEU A 228 16.89 -25.05 -18.71
C LEU A 228 16.17 -24.39 -17.52
N CYS A 229 16.82 -23.43 -16.85
CA CYS A 229 16.25 -22.71 -15.71
C CYS A 229 14.89 -22.05 -16.02
N HIS A 230 14.71 -21.45 -17.20
CA HIS A 230 13.45 -20.78 -17.57
C HIS A 230 12.32 -21.78 -17.84
N TYR A 231 12.66 -22.92 -18.45
CA TYR A 231 11.71 -24.00 -18.70
C TYR A 231 11.26 -24.67 -17.40
N LEU A 232 12.15 -24.83 -16.42
CA LEU A 232 11.84 -25.46 -15.13
C LEU A 232 10.76 -24.74 -14.32
N LYS A 233 10.49 -23.45 -14.59
CA LYS A 233 9.45 -22.67 -13.89
C LYS A 233 8.03 -23.24 -14.03
N TRP A 234 7.72 -23.89 -15.16
CA TRP A 234 6.34 -24.26 -15.50
C TRP A 234 6.16 -25.72 -15.94
N ILE A 235 7.24 -26.47 -16.12
CA ILE A 235 7.14 -27.89 -16.50
C ILE A 235 6.59 -28.72 -15.33
N PRO A 236 5.67 -29.66 -15.60
CA PRO A 236 5.15 -30.55 -14.57
C PRO A 236 6.27 -31.31 -13.83
N LEU A 237 6.27 -31.24 -12.50
CA LEU A 237 7.29 -31.85 -11.65
C LEU A 237 7.47 -33.35 -11.90
N ASN A 238 6.37 -34.07 -12.16
CA ASN A 238 6.39 -35.50 -12.47
C ASN A 238 7.29 -35.80 -13.68
N TYR A 239 7.28 -34.94 -14.70
CA TYR A 239 8.12 -35.12 -15.88
C TYR A 239 9.62 -35.01 -15.54
N ILE A 240 9.99 -34.12 -14.61
CA ILE A 240 11.40 -33.91 -14.21
C ILE A 240 11.91 -35.07 -13.33
N LEU A 241 11.07 -35.56 -12.42
CA LEU A 241 11.45 -36.60 -11.45
C LEU A 241 11.37 -38.03 -12.01
N GLU A 242 10.48 -38.28 -12.97
CA GLU A 242 10.36 -39.58 -13.64
C GLU A 242 11.41 -39.81 -14.73
N CYS A 243 12.09 -38.76 -15.21
CA CYS A 243 13.14 -38.88 -16.22
C CYS A 243 14.39 -39.58 -15.66
N ASP A 244 14.57 -40.87 -15.96
CA ASP A 244 15.84 -41.58 -15.72
C ASP A 244 16.85 -41.23 -16.81
N LEU A 245 17.90 -40.50 -16.44
CA LEU A 245 18.99 -40.11 -17.34
C LEU A 245 20.06 -41.18 -17.49
N ARG A 246 20.08 -42.22 -16.63
CA ARG A 246 21.03 -43.34 -16.71
C ARG A 246 21.18 -43.98 -18.09
N PRO A 247 20.11 -44.29 -18.86
CA PRO A 247 20.25 -44.89 -20.18
C PRO A 247 20.92 -43.98 -21.23
N GLN A 248 20.96 -42.66 -20.98
CA GLN A 248 21.54 -41.68 -21.91
C GLN A 248 22.96 -41.25 -21.50
N LEU A 249 23.46 -41.72 -20.35
CA LEU A 249 24.78 -41.42 -19.82
C LEU A 249 25.79 -42.51 -20.21
N PRO A 250 27.04 -42.14 -20.57
CA PRO A 250 28.12 -43.08 -20.82
C PRO A 250 28.38 -44.01 -19.62
N HIS A 251 28.74 -45.27 -19.88
CA HIS A 251 29.02 -46.27 -18.83
C HIS A 251 30.12 -45.86 -17.83
N SER A 252 31.00 -44.92 -18.20
CA SER A 252 32.03 -44.35 -17.32
C SER A 252 31.48 -43.41 -16.23
N ILE A 253 30.28 -42.86 -16.43
CA ILE A 253 29.62 -41.89 -15.54
C ILE A 253 28.50 -42.59 -14.74
N ALA A 254 27.87 -43.61 -15.33
CA ALA A 254 26.74 -44.35 -14.74
C ALA A 254 27.09 -45.26 -13.54
N SER A 255 28.36 -45.43 -13.17
CA SER A 255 28.80 -46.48 -12.22
C SER A 255 28.81 -46.09 -10.74
N ASN A 256 28.44 -44.87 -10.37
CA ASN A 256 28.44 -44.40 -8.98
C ASN A 256 27.02 -44.25 -8.43
N GLY A 257 26.36 -45.36 -8.08
CA GLY A 257 25.13 -45.30 -7.27
C GLY A 257 24.17 -46.48 -7.46
N ASN A 258 23.48 -46.86 -6.37
CA ASN A 258 22.56 -48.00 -6.26
C ASN A 258 21.63 -48.20 -7.49
N ASN A 259 21.61 -49.41 -8.04
CA ASN A 259 20.85 -49.78 -9.24
C ASN A 259 19.32 -49.55 -9.14
N ASN A 260 18.77 -49.33 -7.94
CA ASN A 260 17.32 -49.29 -7.70
C ASN A 260 16.65 -47.89 -7.83
N ILE A 261 17.36 -46.78 -8.15
CA ILE A 261 16.87 -45.42 -7.77
C ILE A 261 16.38 -44.40 -8.83
N ILE A 262 16.44 -44.49 -10.15
CA ILE A 262 16.19 -43.35 -11.10
C ILE A 262 17.16 -42.18 -10.87
N TYR A 263 18.06 -41.96 -11.84
CA TYR A 263 19.00 -40.85 -11.80
C TYR A 263 18.38 -39.67 -12.53
N ASN A 264 17.75 -38.79 -11.76
CA ASN A 264 17.03 -37.65 -12.31
C ASN A 264 17.96 -36.49 -12.68
N LEU A 265 17.40 -35.51 -13.39
CA LEU A 265 18.09 -34.29 -13.82
C LEU A 265 18.73 -33.51 -12.65
N LEU A 266 18.08 -33.52 -11.48
CA LEU A 266 18.55 -32.82 -10.29
C LEU A 266 19.85 -33.42 -9.75
N GLN A 267 19.89 -34.76 -9.64
CA GLN A 267 21.08 -35.47 -9.19
C GLN A 267 22.23 -35.29 -10.20
N PHE A 268 21.94 -35.31 -11.50
CA PHE A 268 22.92 -35.02 -12.55
C PHE A 268 23.56 -33.62 -12.41
N LEU A 269 22.75 -32.59 -12.16
CA LEU A 269 23.24 -31.22 -11.94
C LEU A 269 24.11 -31.11 -10.68
N LEU A 270 23.69 -31.77 -9.59
CA LEU A 270 24.40 -31.76 -8.31
C LEU A 270 25.76 -32.48 -8.37
N ASP A 271 25.85 -33.59 -9.10
CA ASP A 271 27.07 -34.39 -9.14
C ASP A 271 28.14 -33.80 -10.08
N HIS A 272 27.71 -33.24 -11.21
CA HIS A 272 28.64 -32.87 -12.29
C HIS A 272 28.88 -31.37 -12.45
N PHE A 273 27.90 -30.51 -12.11
CA PHE A 273 27.96 -29.08 -12.41
C PHE A 273 28.12 -28.18 -11.18
N TRP A 274 27.69 -28.64 -9.99
CA TRP A 274 27.85 -27.89 -8.73
C TRP A 274 29.31 -27.65 -8.34
N GLY A 275 30.19 -28.64 -8.55
CA GLY A 275 31.59 -28.58 -8.15
C GLY A 275 32.38 -27.47 -8.85
N ASN A 276 32.06 -27.16 -10.12
CA ASN A 276 32.80 -26.17 -10.92
C ASN A 276 32.28 -24.75 -10.68
N PRO A 277 33.13 -23.78 -10.27
CA PRO A 277 32.72 -22.39 -10.02
C PRO A 277 32.00 -21.71 -11.19
N SER A 278 32.33 -22.11 -12.43
CA SER A 278 31.76 -21.52 -13.67
C SER A 278 30.29 -21.87 -13.88
N PHE A 279 29.83 -23.02 -13.37
CA PHE A 279 28.46 -23.52 -13.56
C PHE A 279 27.64 -23.52 -12.28
N ARG A 280 28.30 -23.54 -11.12
CA ARG A 280 27.70 -23.63 -9.78
C ARG A 280 26.51 -22.69 -9.58
N LEU A 281 26.64 -21.42 -9.96
CA LEU A 281 25.56 -20.43 -9.76
C LEU A 281 24.31 -20.77 -10.57
N GLU A 282 24.46 -21.15 -11.84
CA GLU A 282 23.33 -21.51 -12.70
C GLU A 282 22.71 -22.85 -12.26
N SER A 283 23.52 -23.80 -11.78
CA SER A 283 23.02 -25.05 -11.19
C SER A 283 22.16 -24.77 -9.94
N ILE A 284 22.59 -23.88 -9.05
CA ILE A 284 21.80 -23.50 -7.85
C ILE A 284 20.46 -22.88 -8.26
N LYS A 285 20.44 -22.01 -9.28
CA LYS A 285 19.18 -21.42 -9.77
C LYS A 285 18.22 -22.49 -10.26
N CYS A 286 18.68 -23.43 -11.09
CA CYS A 286 17.85 -24.55 -11.54
C CYS A 286 17.24 -25.33 -10.38
N LEU A 287 18.01 -25.60 -9.32
CA LEU A 287 17.49 -26.27 -8.12
C LEU A 287 16.49 -25.39 -7.34
N THR A 288 16.72 -24.08 -7.34
CA THR A 288 15.87 -23.11 -6.63
C THR A 288 14.48 -23.05 -7.26
N GLU A 289 14.38 -23.04 -8.59
CA GLU A 289 13.09 -23.02 -9.31
C GLU A 289 12.24 -24.29 -9.10
N ILE A 290 12.88 -25.43 -8.82
CA ILE A 290 12.18 -26.71 -8.58
C ILE A 290 11.75 -26.84 -7.11
N SER A 291 12.44 -26.18 -6.19
CA SER A 291 12.18 -26.24 -4.75
C SER A 291 10.77 -25.80 -4.28
N PRO A 292 10.06 -24.84 -4.91
CA PRO A 292 8.72 -24.44 -4.48
C PRO A 292 7.59 -25.37 -4.97
N LEU A 293 7.85 -26.33 -5.86
CA LEU A 293 6.80 -27.14 -6.48
C LEU A 293 6.21 -28.15 -5.48
N LYS A 294 4.88 -28.11 -5.29
CA LYS A 294 4.14 -29.01 -4.38
C LYS A 294 3.71 -30.30 -5.09
N PHE A 295 3.60 -31.38 -4.32
CA PHE A 295 2.98 -32.62 -4.79
C PHE A 295 1.46 -32.47 -4.77
N ASP A 296 0.77 -32.85 -5.85
CA ASP A 296 -0.68 -32.95 -5.82
C ASP A 296 -1.09 -34.10 -4.89
N GLU A 297 -1.59 -33.76 -3.69
CA GLU A 297 -2.13 -34.74 -2.74
C GLU A 297 -3.41 -35.45 -3.25
N ASN A 298 -4.00 -34.92 -4.33
CA ASN A 298 -5.27 -35.38 -4.91
C ASN A 298 -5.11 -36.56 -5.88
N THR A 299 -3.92 -36.81 -6.42
CA THR A 299 -3.62 -38.06 -7.15
C THR A 299 -3.28 -39.17 -6.15
N LYS A 300 -4.24 -39.51 -5.28
CA LYS A 300 -4.23 -40.78 -4.56
C LYS A 300 -4.67 -41.86 -5.52
N ASP A 301 -3.79 -42.26 -6.42
CA ASP A 301 -3.96 -43.53 -7.12
C ASP A 301 -3.97 -44.64 -6.07
N SER A 302 -4.88 -45.59 -6.27
CA SER A 302 -5.25 -46.71 -5.39
C SER A 302 -4.10 -47.62 -4.95
N ASN A 303 -2.86 -47.34 -5.37
CA ASN A 303 -1.67 -48.14 -5.09
C ASN A 303 -0.57 -47.44 -4.25
N GLY A 304 -0.68 -46.16 -3.87
CA GLY A 304 0.19 -45.51 -2.86
C GLY A 304 1.73 -45.56 -3.05
N GLY A 305 2.22 -46.15 -4.14
CA GLY A 305 3.64 -46.45 -4.37
C GLY A 305 4.40 -45.35 -5.13
N LEU A 306 3.73 -44.64 -6.04
CA LEU A 306 4.35 -43.62 -6.89
C LEU A 306 4.75 -42.38 -6.08
N ASN A 307 3.86 -41.87 -5.24
CA ASN A 307 4.16 -40.73 -4.35
C ASN A 307 5.30 -41.06 -3.38
N LYS A 308 5.40 -42.31 -2.92
CA LYS A 308 6.48 -42.73 -2.03
C LYS A 308 7.85 -42.77 -2.71
N GLN A 309 7.92 -43.19 -3.98
CA GLN A 309 9.16 -43.15 -4.76
C GLN A 309 9.63 -41.71 -5.01
N ILE A 310 8.70 -40.80 -5.33
CA ILE A 310 8.99 -39.37 -5.52
C ILE A 310 9.48 -38.73 -4.22
N GLU A 311 8.84 -39.04 -3.09
CA GLU A 311 9.28 -38.60 -1.76
C GLU A 311 10.69 -39.10 -1.43
N ASP A 312 10.97 -40.38 -1.65
CA ASP A 312 12.29 -40.99 -1.38
C ASP A 312 13.40 -40.35 -2.24
N GLN A 313 13.10 -39.99 -3.49
CA GLN A 313 14.04 -39.25 -4.36
C GLN A 313 14.34 -37.85 -3.82
N MET A 314 13.32 -37.12 -3.39
CA MET A 314 13.49 -35.76 -2.89
C MET A 314 14.23 -35.72 -1.55
N VAL A 315 14.11 -36.77 -0.72
CA VAL A 315 14.96 -36.97 0.46
C VAL A 315 16.44 -37.08 0.07
N GLN A 316 16.76 -37.85 -0.98
CA GLN A 316 18.15 -37.98 -1.45
C GLN A 316 18.70 -36.67 -2.03
N ILE A 317 17.86 -35.92 -2.77
CA ILE A 317 18.23 -34.60 -3.29
C ILE A 317 18.53 -33.65 -2.14
N TRP A 318 17.68 -33.61 -1.11
CA TRP A 318 17.90 -32.79 0.09
C TRP A 318 19.25 -33.10 0.75
N LEU A 319 19.53 -34.38 1.02
CA LEU A 319 20.78 -34.80 1.64
C LEU A 319 22.00 -34.45 0.76
N SER A 320 21.88 -34.60 -0.56
CA SER A 320 22.94 -34.23 -1.51
C SER A 320 23.20 -32.74 -1.54
N ILE A 321 22.15 -31.90 -1.54
CA ILE A 321 22.27 -30.43 -1.44
C ILE A 321 23.01 -30.06 -0.15
N VAL A 322 22.56 -30.59 0.99
CA VAL A 322 23.17 -30.31 2.29
C VAL A 322 24.65 -30.71 2.31
N ASN A 323 24.99 -31.89 1.78
CA ASN A 323 26.37 -32.36 1.73
C ASN A 323 27.25 -31.48 0.82
N ARG A 324 26.73 -31.01 -0.31
CA ARG A 324 27.43 -30.07 -1.20
C ARG A 324 27.64 -28.69 -0.58
N ILE A 325 26.71 -28.23 0.27
CA ILE A 325 26.89 -26.99 1.04
C ILE A 325 27.94 -27.18 2.14
N LYS A 326 28.00 -28.36 2.78
CA LYS A 326 29.04 -28.70 3.78
C LYS A 326 30.45 -28.68 3.21
N GLU A 327 30.61 -29.00 1.92
CA GLU A 327 31.92 -28.95 1.24
C GLU A 327 32.49 -27.54 1.13
N VAL A 328 31.66 -26.49 1.27
CA VAL A 328 32.11 -25.10 1.17
C VAL A 328 32.63 -24.59 2.53
N PRO A 329 33.92 -24.20 2.63
CA PRO A 329 34.49 -23.66 3.86
C PRO A 329 33.76 -22.44 4.41
N ASN A 330 33.59 -22.41 5.73
CA ASN A 330 32.89 -21.33 6.45
C ASN A 330 33.61 -19.98 6.37
N GLU A 331 34.92 -19.99 6.14
CA GLU A 331 35.75 -18.78 6.01
C GLU A 331 35.31 -17.90 4.84
N TYR A 332 34.70 -18.49 3.80
CA TYR A 332 34.17 -17.73 2.67
C TYR A 332 32.96 -16.87 3.02
N ALA A 333 32.26 -17.13 4.14
CA ALA A 333 31.16 -16.28 4.60
C ALA A 333 31.63 -14.91 5.12
N GLN A 334 32.92 -14.75 5.43
CA GLN A 334 33.53 -13.51 5.89
C GLN A 334 34.33 -12.81 4.77
N TYR A 335 33.85 -12.89 3.53
CA TYR A 335 34.55 -12.30 2.38
C TYR A 335 34.74 -10.78 2.50
N ASP A 336 33.91 -10.09 3.30
CA ASP A 336 34.01 -8.65 3.55
C ASP A 336 35.17 -8.25 4.47
N SER A 337 35.58 -9.12 5.40
CA SER A 337 36.63 -8.82 6.38
C SER A 337 38.03 -9.22 5.92
N MET A 338 38.15 -9.90 4.78
CA MET A 338 39.42 -10.35 4.22
C MET A 338 40.12 -9.22 3.46
N PRO A 339 41.25 -8.67 3.96
CA PRO A 339 42.00 -7.66 3.23
C PRO A 339 42.78 -8.38 2.12
N ASN A 340 42.29 -8.32 0.88
CA ASN A 340 42.94 -8.69 -0.42
C ASN A 340 42.05 -9.51 -1.41
N VAL A 341 40.72 -9.52 -1.27
CA VAL A 341 39.84 -10.18 -2.26
C VAL A 341 39.57 -9.25 -3.45
N SER A 342 39.69 -9.74 -4.69
CA SER A 342 39.33 -8.96 -5.88
C SER A 342 37.83 -8.67 -5.95
N THR A 343 37.44 -7.53 -6.53
CA THR A 343 36.03 -7.13 -6.67
C THR A 343 35.19 -8.21 -7.37
N SER A 344 35.75 -8.91 -8.36
CA SER A 344 35.08 -10.00 -9.06
C SER A 344 34.77 -11.20 -8.16
N THR A 345 35.67 -11.52 -7.24
CA THR A 345 35.51 -12.65 -6.32
C THR A 345 34.53 -12.32 -5.21
N ARG A 346 34.51 -11.07 -4.73
CA ARG A 346 33.50 -10.57 -3.80
C ARG A 346 32.09 -10.68 -4.39
N LEU A 347 31.88 -10.15 -5.60
CA LEU A 347 30.60 -10.24 -6.31
C LEU A 347 30.14 -11.69 -6.56
N TYR A 348 31.09 -12.60 -6.79
CA TYR A 348 30.79 -14.02 -6.93
C TYR A 348 30.23 -14.62 -5.63
N TYR A 349 30.88 -14.37 -4.48
CA TYR A 349 30.42 -14.87 -3.19
C TYR A 349 29.10 -14.23 -2.73
N GLU A 350 28.90 -12.93 -2.98
CA GLU A 350 27.61 -12.26 -2.74
C GLU A 350 26.48 -12.97 -3.49
N ARG A 351 26.65 -13.23 -4.79
CA ARG A 351 25.67 -13.97 -5.59
C ARG A 351 25.50 -15.41 -5.11
N TYR A 352 26.59 -16.07 -4.75
CA TYR A 352 26.57 -17.45 -4.26
C TYR A 352 25.73 -17.58 -2.98
N PHE A 353 26.00 -16.77 -1.95
CA PHE A 353 25.25 -16.82 -0.70
C PHE A 353 23.80 -16.38 -0.86
N ASN A 354 23.50 -15.43 -1.76
CA ASN A 354 22.12 -15.08 -2.09
C ASN A 354 21.36 -16.28 -2.67
N TYR A 355 21.93 -16.97 -3.68
CA TYR A 355 21.28 -18.13 -4.26
C TYR A 355 21.18 -19.32 -3.30
N ILE A 356 22.16 -19.53 -2.40
CA ILE A 356 22.04 -20.54 -1.35
C ILE A 356 20.92 -20.18 -0.36
N ALA A 357 20.81 -18.92 0.05
CA ALA A 357 19.73 -18.47 0.92
C ALA A 357 18.35 -18.68 0.26
N LEU A 358 18.21 -18.35 -1.03
CA LEU A 358 16.99 -18.60 -1.79
C LEU A 358 16.66 -20.09 -1.92
N LEU A 359 17.65 -20.93 -2.24
CA LEU A 359 17.49 -22.38 -2.36
C LEU A 359 17.01 -22.99 -1.03
N LEU A 360 17.74 -22.73 0.06
CA LEU A 360 17.40 -23.24 1.39
C LEU A 360 16.04 -22.71 1.86
N SER A 361 15.78 -21.42 1.67
CA SER A 361 14.51 -20.78 2.01
C SER A 361 13.35 -21.43 1.26
N SER A 362 13.44 -21.55 -0.06
CA SER A 362 12.38 -22.12 -0.89
C SER A 362 12.12 -23.58 -0.57
N PHE A 363 13.17 -24.40 -0.45
CA PHE A 363 13.02 -25.84 -0.20
C PHE A 363 12.42 -26.12 1.18
N ILE A 364 12.91 -25.44 2.21
CA ILE A 364 12.41 -25.61 3.58
C ILE A 364 10.96 -25.11 3.68
N LYS A 365 10.62 -23.94 3.11
CA LYS A 365 9.24 -23.40 3.14
C LYS A 365 8.21 -24.39 2.60
N THR A 366 8.55 -25.12 1.53
CA THR A 366 7.62 -26.05 0.88
C THR A 366 7.65 -27.45 1.48
N HIS A 367 8.84 -28.00 1.79
CA HIS A 367 9.02 -29.42 2.11
C HIS A 367 9.44 -29.71 3.56
N ARG A 368 9.29 -28.76 4.49
CA ARG A 368 9.66 -28.95 5.91
C ARG A 368 9.07 -30.22 6.53
N LEU A 369 7.74 -30.33 6.50
CA LEU A 369 7.00 -31.41 7.19
C LEU A 369 7.06 -32.75 6.45
N SER A 370 7.06 -32.72 5.13
CA SER A 370 7.01 -33.92 4.29
C SER A 370 8.36 -34.59 4.11
N ILE A 371 9.46 -33.82 4.13
CA ILE A 371 10.80 -34.32 3.78
C ILE A 371 11.81 -34.02 4.90
N CYS A 372 11.99 -32.75 5.24
CA CYS A 372 13.13 -32.33 6.08
C CYS A 372 13.04 -32.91 7.51
N GLU A 373 11.84 -32.97 8.09
CA GLU A 373 11.62 -33.45 9.47
C GLU A 373 11.20 -34.93 9.58
N LYS A 374 11.22 -35.69 8.48
CA LYS A 374 10.65 -37.06 8.44
C LYS A 374 11.59 -38.12 9.00
N TYR A 375 12.89 -38.04 8.71
CA TYR A 375 13.89 -39.04 9.09
C TYR A 375 15.01 -38.44 9.96
N PRO A 376 15.69 -39.22 10.82
CA PRO A 376 16.78 -38.70 11.65
C PRO A 376 17.93 -38.06 10.86
N GLU A 377 18.28 -38.64 9.70
CA GLU A 377 19.35 -38.11 8.83
C GLU A 377 18.94 -36.78 8.19
N THR A 378 17.68 -36.63 7.79
CA THR A 378 17.18 -35.38 7.20
C THR A 378 17.07 -34.27 8.24
N ILE A 379 16.75 -34.61 9.50
CA ILE A 379 16.74 -33.68 10.63
C ILE A 379 18.16 -33.15 10.89
N GLN A 380 19.19 -34.00 10.89
CA GLN A 380 20.58 -33.52 11.01
C GLN A 380 20.98 -32.60 9.84
N GLY A 381 20.47 -32.89 8.63
CA GLY A 381 20.65 -32.00 7.49
C GLY A 381 19.95 -30.65 7.66
N MET A 382 18.75 -30.67 8.25
CA MET A 382 17.96 -29.48 8.59
C MET A 382 18.66 -28.62 9.64
N ASP A 383 19.17 -29.22 10.73
CA ASP A 383 19.90 -28.51 11.77
C ASP A 383 21.12 -27.78 11.19
N PHE A 384 21.90 -28.44 10.34
CA PHE A 384 23.01 -27.83 9.64
C PHE A 384 22.55 -26.68 8.71
N ALA A 385 21.51 -26.90 7.90
CA ALA A 385 21.00 -25.90 6.97
C ALA A 385 20.51 -24.64 7.70
N LEU A 386 19.80 -24.81 8.82
CA LEU A 386 19.33 -23.71 9.66
C LEU A 386 20.49 -22.96 10.32
N GLU A 387 21.50 -23.66 10.83
CA GLU A 387 22.72 -23.04 11.36
C GLU A 387 23.45 -22.22 10.27
N ARG A 388 23.51 -22.73 9.04
CA ARG A 388 24.04 -21.98 7.88
C ARG A 388 23.20 -20.74 7.58
N MET A 389 21.88 -20.83 7.62
CA MET A 389 21.00 -19.67 7.41
C MET A 389 21.23 -18.58 8.47
N VAL A 390 21.48 -18.95 9.73
CA VAL A 390 21.85 -17.98 10.78
C VAL A 390 23.16 -17.27 10.43
N ASN A 391 24.18 -18.03 10.00
CA ASN A 391 25.48 -17.44 9.61
C ASN A 391 25.36 -16.51 8.40
N ILE A 392 24.57 -16.89 7.40
CA ILE A 392 24.29 -16.05 6.22
C ILE A 392 23.57 -14.75 6.63
N SER A 393 22.71 -14.80 7.64
CA SER A 393 21.98 -13.62 8.14
C SER A 393 22.90 -12.55 8.76
N TYR A 394 24.12 -12.90 9.17
CA TYR A 394 25.12 -11.95 9.68
C TYR A 394 25.96 -11.25 8.59
N ILE A 395 25.85 -11.68 7.33
CA ILE A 395 26.55 -11.05 6.20
C ILE A 395 26.07 -9.60 6.02
N GLN A 396 27.00 -8.66 5.76
CA GLN A 396 26.71 -7.23 5.61
C GLN A 396 26.19 -6.90 4.21
N ASN A 397 25.05 -7.47 3.84
CA ASN A 397 24.36 -7.18 2.59
C ASN A 397 22.84 -7.18 2.83
N ASP A 398 22.18 -6.08 2.50
CA ASP A 398 20.76 -5.88 2.83
C ASP A 398 19.84 -6.77 2.00
N GLU A 399 20.20 -7.09 0.74
CA GLU A 399 19.39 -7.96 -0.12
C GLU A 399 19.42 -9.41 0.36
N ILE A 400 20.61 -9.92 0.74
CA ILE A 400 20.73 -11.27 1.35
C ILE A 400 19.95 -11.30 2.67
N PHE A 401 20.05 -10.24 3.47
CA PHE A 401 19.37 -10.17 4.75
C PHE A 401 17.85 -10.16 4.60
N LYS A 402 17.29 -9.41 3.64
CA LYS A 402 15.85 -9.42 3.32
C LYS A 402 15.36 -10.85 3.01
N VAL A 403 16.09 -11.60 2.18
CA VAL A 403 15.77 -13.02 1.89
C VAL A 403 15.76 -13.88 3.16
N CYS A 404 16.75 -13.70 4.04
CA CYS A 404 16.82 -14.40 5.32
C CYS A 404 15.69 -13.99 6.27
N VAL A 405 15.33 -12.71 6.33
CA VAL A 405 14.22 -12.18 7.15
C VAL A 405 12.90 -12.79 6.69
N ASP A 406 12.61 -12.82 5.39
CA ASP A 406 11.42 -13.46 4.84
C ASP A 406 11.37 -14.97 5.12
N PHE A 407 12.53 -15.61 5.23
CA PHE A 407 12.62 -17.00 5.67
C PHE A 407 12.28 -17.15 7.15
N TRP A 408 12.93 -16.38 8.04
CA TRP A 408 12.72 -16.46 9.48
C TRP A 408 11.30 -16.05 9.90
N LEU A 409 10.69 -15.09 9.20
CA LEU A 409 9.30 -14.70 9.40
C LEU A 409 8.37 -15.88 9.15
N HIS A 410 8.49 -16.51 7.98
CA HIS A 410 7.70 -17.70 7.67
C HIS A 410 7.97 -18.85 8.65
N PHE A 411 9.24 -19.14 8.95
CA PHE A 411 9.61 -20.26 9.80
C PHE A 411 9.06 -20.11 11.23
N THR A 412 9.21 -18.93 11.84
CA THR A 412 8.72 -18.63 13.19
C THR A 412 7.19 -18.59 13.24
N GLN A 413 6.54 -18.01 12.23
CA GLN A 413 5.08 -18.01 12.09
C GLN A 413 4.51 -19.43 12.06
N GLN A 414 5.11 -20.33 11.28
CA GLN A 414 4.69 -21.73 11.19
C GLN A 414 4.83 -22.48 12.53
N LEU A 415 5.91 -22.21 13.29
CA LEU A 415 6.07 -22.81 14.63
C LEU A 415 4.99 -22.32 15.62
N VAL A 416 4.58 -21.05 15.52
CA VAL A 416 3.48 -20.51 16.34
C VAL A 416 2.16 -21.18 15.97
N TYR A 417 1.86 -21.36 14.69
CA TYR A 417 0.66 -22.07 14.26
C TYR A 417 0.65 -23.55 14.68
N ASP A 418 1.79 -24.24 14.64
CA ASP A 418 1.91 -25.61 15.17
C ASP A 418 1.52 -25.68 16.67
N VAL A 419 1.97 -24.72 17.49
CA VAL A 419 1.60 -24.63 18.92
C VAL A 419 0.10 -24.38 19.09
N LEU A 420 -0.46 -23.43 18.33
CA LEU A 420 -1.88 -23.09 18.39
C LEU A 420 -2.77 -24.28 17.96
N ASP A 421 -2.43 -24.99 16.89
CA ASP A 421 -3.21 -26.13 16.42
C ASP A 421 -3.13 -27.33 17.38
N ASN A 422 -1.97 -27.57 17.99
CA ASN A 422 -1.84 -28.60 19.03
C ASN A 422 -2.62 -28.23 20.31
N SER A 423 -2.70 -26.94 20.66
CA SER A 423 -3.54 -26.48 21.77
C SER A 423 -5.02 -26.76 21.52
N LYS A 424 -5.51 -26.51 20.29
CA LYS A 424 -6.90 -26.80 19.87
C LYS A 424 -7.22 -28.30 19.89
N LYS A 425 -6.26 -29.15 19.50
CA LYS A 425 -6.44 -30.61 19.55
C LYS A 425 -6.59 -31.10 20.99
N LYS A 426 -5.74 -30.64 21.91
CA LYS A 426 -5.85 -30.98 23.35
C LYS A 426 -7.16 -30.47 23.97
N SER A 427 -7.65 -29.29 23.60
CA SER A 427 -8.94 -28.79 24.10
C SER A 427 -10.12 -29.62 23.58
N ASN A 428 -10.09 -30.07 22.33
CA ASN A 428 -11.15 -30.91 21.76
C ASN A 428 -11.17 -32.31 22.38
N ASP A 429 -10.01 -32.91 22.68
CA ASP A 429 -9.94 -34.21 23.37
C ASP A 429 -10.50 -34.14 24.80
N SER A 430 -10.36 -33.00 25.50
CA SER A 430 -11.00 -32.78 26.81
C SER A 430 -12.52 -32.58 26.72
N SER A 431 -13.04 -32.12 25.58
CA SER A 431 -14.47 -31.87 25.35
C SER A 431 -15.27 -33.10 24.92
N MET A 432 -14.61 -34.19 24.52
CA MET A 432 -15.28 -35.46 24.17
C MET A 432 -15.95 -36.18 25.37
N MET A 433 -15.88 -35.62 26.58
CA MET A 433 -16.64 -36.08 27.74
C MET A 433 -17.93 -35.30 28.03
N ASN A 434 -18.23 -34.21 27.31
CA ASN A 434 -19.52 -33.51 27.42
C ASN A 434 -20.06 -33.13 26.03
N SER A 435 -20.82 -34.05 25.44
CA SER A 435 -21.53 -33.81 24.18
C SER A 435 -22.81 -33.03 24.43
N GLN A 436 -22.80 -31.72 24.14
CA GLN A 436 -23.92 -30.92 23.58
C GLN A 436 -23.60 -29.42 23.63
N ALA A 437 -22.86 -28.91 22.64
CA ALA A 437 -22.98 -27.53 22.17
C ALA A 437 -22.22 -27.37 20.83
N LYS A 438 -22.94 -27.45 19.71
CA LYS A 438 -22.45 -26.94 18.43
C LYS A 438 -22.73 -25.43 18.40
N SER A 439 -21.71 -24.61 18.67
CA SER A 439 -21.72 -23.19 18.30
C SER A 439 -20.32 -22.74 17.87
N SER A 440 -20.28 -21.72 17.02
CA SER A 440 -19.29 -21.40 15.99
C SER A 440 -17.84 -21.07 16.46
N PRO A 441 -16.83 -21.26 15.60
CA PRO A 441 -15.40 -21.22 15.97
C PRO A 441 -14.78 -19.81 15.85
N LEU A 442 -15.11 -18.88 16.77
CA LEU A 442 -14.47 -17.54 16.73
C LEU A 442 -14.36 -16.77 18.07
N PHE A 443 -14.60 -17.37 19.24
CA PHE A 443 -14.78 -16.60 20.49
C PHE A 443 -13.67 -16.72 21.56
N LEU A 444 -12.58 -17.44 21.33
CA LEU A 444 -11.71 -17.89 22.43
C LEU A 444 -10.64 -16.90 22.97
N LEU A 445 -10.61 -15.64 22.54
CA LEU A 445 -9.60 -14.65 23.01
C LEU A 445 -10.17 -13.28 23.40
N LYS A 446 -11.49 -13.12 23.48
CA LYS A 446 -12.12 -11.80 23.67
C LYS A 446 -12.13 -11.28 25.12
N ASN A 447 -11.89 -12.14 26.12
CA ASN A 447 -12.19 -11.82 27.54
C ASN A 447 -10.97 -11.66 28.46
N ASP A 448 -9.94 -10.92 28.06
CA ASP A 448 -8.83 -10.53 28.96
C ASP A 448 -8.73 -9.01 29.21
N THR A 449 -9.74 -8.26 28.79
CA THR A 449 -9.86 -6.82 29.09
C THR A 449 -11.22 -6.51 29.70
N PHE A 450 -11.18 -6.06 30.96
CA PHE A 450 -12.25 -5.51 31.82
C PHE A 450 -12.91 -6.49 32.81
N GLY A 451 -12.93 -6.07 34.09
CA GLY A 451 -13.73 -6.66 35.16
C GLY A 451 -12.95 -7.38 36.27
N ASN A 452 -12.88 -6.77 37.46
CA ASN A 452 -12.66 -7.49 38.73
C ASN A 452 -13.71 -8.60 38.87
N ILE A 453 -13.34 -9.85 39.20
CA ILE A 453 -14.15 -10.81 39.99
C ILE A 453 -13.23 -11.97 40.46
N ASP A 454 -13.46 -12.34 41.72
CA ASP A 454 -12.96 -13.38 42.63
C ASP A 454 -12.08 -14.56 42.17
N ASN A 455 -11.09 -14.83 43.03
CA ASN A 455 -10.21 -16.00 43.05
C ASN A 455 -10.94 -17.23 43.64
N SER A 456 -11.55 -18.08 42.82
CA SER A 456 -11.95 -19.42 43.29
C SER A 456 -12.18 -20.49 42.22
N ASP A 457 -11.42 -20.50 41.11
CA ASP A 457 -11.42 -21.65 40.19
C ASP A 457 -10.02 -21.92 39.58
N PRO A 458 -9.37 -23.07 39.89
CA PRO A 458 -8.02 -23.39 39.41
C PRO A 458 -7.96 -24.00 37.99
N HIS A 459 -9.05 -23.98 37.22
CA HIS A 459 -9.13 -24.55 35.86
C HIS A 459 -9.61 -23.55 34.80
N ARG A 460 -9.15 -22.30 34.86
CA ARG A 460 -9.26 -21.37 33.71
C ARG A 460 -8.15 -21.64 32.70
N GLN A 461 -8.54 -21.85 31.43
CA GLN A 461 -7.66 -22.10 30.29
C GLN A 461 -6.49 -21.11 30.25
N GLU A 462 -5.29 -21.58 30.58
CA GLU A 462 -4.07 -20.77 30.47
C GLU A 462 -3.74 -20.51 29.00
N ASN A 463 -3.32 -19.29 28.70
CA ASN A 463 -2.82 -18.92 27.38
C ASN A 463 -1.68 -19.89 26.96
N PRO A 464 -1.78 -20.56 25.79
CA PRO A 464 -0.80 -21.58 25.36
C PRO A 464 0.63 -21.03 25.24
N PHE A 465 0.79 -19.71 25.13
CA PHE A 465 2.09 -19.03 25.06
C PHE A 465 2.77 -18.81 26.42
N ASN A 466 2.13 -19.17 27.55
CA ASN A 466 2.79 -19.18 28.84
C ASN A 466 3.78 -20.34 28.95
N ASN A 467 3.40 -21.54 28.49
CA ASN A 467 4.24 -22.75 28.43
C ASN A 467 4.17 -23.42 27.03
N PRO A 468 4.73 -22.80 25.97
CA PRO A 468 4.60 -23.32 24.61
C PRO A 468 5.34 -24.64 24.37
N GLU A 469 6.38 -24.94 25.16
CA GLU A 469 7.18 -26.18 25.08
C GLU A 469 6.34 -27.44 25.39
N GLU A 470 5.26 -27.33 26.16
CA GLU A 470 4.35 -28.46 26.48
C GLU A 470 3.46 -28.88 25.29
N TYR A 471 3.30 -27.99 24.31
CA TYR A 471 2.38 -28.19 23.17
C TYR A 471 3.12 -28.59 21.89
N SER A 472 4.45 -28.50 21.83
CA SER A 472 5.21 -28.85 20.63
C SER A 472 6.59 -29.42 20.95
N SER A 473 6.80 -30.70 20.63
CA SER A 473 8.13 -31.35 20.70
C SER A 473 9.13 -30.75 19.71
N ARG A 474 8.65 -30.25 18.56
CA ARG A 474 9.48 -29.54 17.57
C ARG A 474 10.09 -28.27 18.13
N LEU A 475 9.31 -27.53 18.93
CA LEU A 475 9.79 -26.30 19.57
C LEU A 475 10.98 -26.59 20.49
N VAL A 476 10.91 -27.68 21.26
CA VAL A 476 11.99 -28.11 22.15
C VAL A 476 13.27 -28.43 21.36
N HIS A 477 13.14 -29.12 20.21
CA HIS A 477 14.28 -29.43 19.34
C HIS A 477 14.99 -28.18 18.82
N TYR A 478 14.24 -27.20 18.31
CA TYR A 478 14.81 -25.98 17.73
C TYR A 478 15.20 -24.90 18.75
N GLN A 479 15.03 -25.14 20.06
CA GLN A 479 15.12 -24.07 21.05
C GLN A 479 16.50 -23.39 21.13
N SER A 480 17.59 -24.15 20.95
CA SER A 480 18.95 -23.61 20.90
C SER A 480 19.14 -22.67 19.71
N LEU A 481 18.76 -23.14 18.52
CA LEU A 481 18.79 -22.36 17.28
C LEU A 481 17.93 -21.09 17.41
N LEU A 482 16.72 -21.18 17.96
CA LEU A 482 15.86 -20.01 18.15
C LEU A 482 16.50 -18.98 19.09
N CYS A 483 17.34 -19.36 20.05
CA CYS A 483 18.12 -18.40 20.84
C CYS A 483 19.14 -17.64 19.97
N ASP A 484 19.80 -18.31 19.04
CA ASP A 484 20.73 -17.67 18.10
C ASP A 484 20.00 -16.72 17.13
N VAL A 485 18.82 -17.12 16.65
CA VAL A 485 17.96 -16.28 15.80
C VAL A 485 17.48 -15.04 16.58
N ARG A 486 17.05 -15.19 17.85
CA ARG A 486 16.70 -14.05 18.72
C ARG A 486 17.86 -13.06 18.83
N LYS A 487 19.06 -13.56 19.11
CA LYS A 487 20.26 -12.72 19.20
C LYS A 487 20.57 -12.03 17.86
N MET A 488 20.46 -12.74 16.74
CA MET A 488 20.70 -12.21 15.41
C MET A 488 19.73 -11.07 15.06
N VAL A 489 18.42 -11.27 15.27
CA VAL A 489 17.38 -10.26 14.99
C VAL A 489 17.60 -9.02 15.86
N ILE A 490 17.90 -9.18 17.16
CA ILE A 490 18.21 -8.06 18.05
C ILE A 490 19.45 -7.29 17.57
N CYS A 491 20.51 -7.99 17.14
CA CYS A 491 21.76 -7.36 16.70
C CYS A 491 21.65 -6.66 15.33
N ARG A 492 20.65 -7.02 14.51
CA ARG A 492 20.41 -6.48 13.15
C ARG A 492 19.12 -5.65 13.07
N MET A 493 18.53 -5.28 14.21
CA MET A 493 17.27 -4.54 14.24
C MET A 493 17.35 -3.25 13.41
N ALA A 494 16.40 -3.07 12.50
CA ALA A 494 16.25 -1.85 11.71
C ALA A 494 15.69 -0.71 12.56
N LYS A 495 15.91 0.53 12.12
CA LYS A 495 15.45 1.72 12.84
C LYS A 495 13.92 1.88 12.75
N PRO A 496 13.22 2.13 13.87
CA PRO A 496 11.79 2.43 13.87
C PRO A 496 11.52 3.88 13.46
N GLN A 497 10.34 4.12 12.88
CA GLN A 497 9.93 5.45 12.38
C GLN A 497 9.88 6.52 13.49
N GLU A 498 9.59 6.14 14.74
CA GLU A 498 9.49 7.08 15.86
C GLU A 498 10.84 7.65 16.34
N VAL A 499 11.96 7.20 15.78
CA VAL A 499 13.31 7.65 16.16
C VAL A 499 13.83 8.62 15.12
N TYR A 500 13.88 9.92 15.41
CA TYR A 500 14.39 10.93 14.47
C TYR A 500 15.90 11.08 14.43
N ILE A 501 16.60 10.42 15.34
CA ILE A 501 18.05 10.54 15.49
C ILE A 501 18.71 9.34 14.82
N ALA A 502 19.50 9.60 13.77
CA ALA A 502 20.31 8.61 13.09
C ALA A 502 21.76 8.70 13.55
N ILE A 503 22.48 7.58 13.47
CA ILE A 503 23.91 7.52 13.72
C ILE A 503 24.53 6.98 12.45
N ASP A 504 25.42 7.77 11.84
CA ASP A 504 26.15 7.34 10.67
C ASP A 504 27.08 6.17 11.06
N PRO A 505 26.95 5.00 10.40
CA PRO A 505 27.74 3.82 10.73
C PRO A 505 29.24 3.98 10.40
N GLU A 506 29.59 4.84 9.44
CA GLU A 506 30.98 5.06 9.00
C GLU A 506 31.68 6.15 9.82
N THR A 507 30.98 7.27 10.07
CA THR A 507 31.56 8.42 10.79
C THR A 507 31.29 8.40 12.29
N GLY A 508 30.26 7.67 12.75
CA GLY A 508 29.78 7.68 14.13
C GLY A 508 29.09 8.99 14.53
N GLU A 509 28.82 9.89 13.56
CA GLU A 509 28.16 11.16 13.82
C GLU A 509 26.66 10.97 14.05
N VAL A 510 26.12 11.66 15.07
CA VAL A 510 24.71 11.61 15.42
C VAL A 510 24.01 12.79 14.75
N THR A 511 23.08 12.51 13.85
CA THR A 511 22.39 13.50 13.03
C THR A 511 20.87 13.35 13.11
N ARG A 512 20.15 14.40 12.71
CA ARG A 512 18.69 14.37 12.57
C ARG A 512 18.34 13.90 11.17
N GLU A 513 17.43 12.94 11.08
CA GLU A 513 16.85 12.51 9.82
C GLU A 513 15.52 13.23 9.56
N ASN A 514 15.35 13.79 8.36
CA ASN A 514 14.18 14.60 7.98
C ASN A 514 13.16 13.83 7.13
N ILE A 515 13.59 12.76 6.47
CA ILE A 515 12.77 11.98 5.54
C ILE A 515 12.89 10.51 5.95
N PRO A 516 11.79 9.82 6.27
CA PRO A 516 11.85 8.41 6.63
C PRO A 516 12.16 7.55 5.40
N ASP A 517 13.07 6.59 5.55
CA ASP A 517 13.32 5.55 4.55
C ASP A 517 12.21 4.49 4.58
N THR A 518 11.46 4.36 3.48
CA THR A 518 10.35 3.41 3.35
C THR A 518 10.79 1.96 3.40
N ASP A 519 11.98 1.66 2.88
CA ASP A 519 12.52 0.30 2.83
C ASP A 519 12.97 -0.14 4.22
N GLU A 520 13.61 0.76 4.96
CA GLU A 520 14.00 0.51 6.36
C GLU A 520 12.77 0.32 7.27
N ILE A 521 11.70 1.09 7.06
CA ILE A 521 10.44 0.92 7.78
C ILE A 521 9.80 -0.46 7.47
N SER A 522 9.82 -0.89 6.21
CA SER A 522 9.32 -2.21 5.83
C SER A 522 10.13 -3.32 6.50
N LEU A 523 11.46 -3.20 6.49
CA LEU A 523 12.36 -4.14 7.16
C LEU A 523 12.11 -4.17 8.67
N TYR A 524 11.92 -3.02 9.32
CA TYR A 524 11.58 -2.92 10.74
C TYR A 524 10.28 -3.66 11.06
N LYS A 525 9.24 -3.53 10.22
CA LYS A 525 7.98 -4.26 10.40
C LYS A 525 8.19 -5.77 10.38
N SER A 526 8.90 -6.30 9.38
CA SER A 526 9.19 -7.74 9.28
C SER A 526 10.02 -8.25 10.46
N LEU A 527 11.05 -7.51 10.88
CA LEU A 527 11.89 -7.88 12.04
C LEU A 527 11.11 -7.84 13.35
N ARG A 528 10.23 -6.84 13.53
CA ARG A 528 9.33 -6.74 14.68
C ARG A 528 8.41 -7.95 14.76
N GLU A 529 7.80 -8.38 13.66
CA GLU A 529 6.93 -9.55 13.62
C GLU A 529 7.67 -10.84 14.00
N ILE A 530 8.87 -11.06 13.44
CA ILE A 530 9.74 -12.18 13.82
C ILE A 530 10.00 -12.17 15.32
N LEU A 531 10.36 -11.02 15.89
CA LEU A 531 10.70 -10.91 17.29
C LEU A 531 9.49 -11.13 18.21
N ILE A 532 8.30 -10.72 17.78
CA ILE A 532 7.04 -11.01 18.49
C ILE A 532 6.73 -12.51 18.47
N TYR A 533 6.88 -13.20 17.33
CA TYR A 533 6.72 -14.65 17.27
C TYR A 533 7.73 -15.36 18.19
N LEU A 534 9.00 -14.98 18.12
CA LEU A 534 10.05 -15.53 18.98
C LEU A 534 9.84 -15.26 20.47
N SER A 535 9.23 -14.11 20.82
CA SER A 535 8.88 -13.75 22.20
C SER A 535 7.75 -14.62 22.73
N ASN A 536 6.70 -14.85 21.94
CA ASN A 536 5.59 -15.73 22.30
C ASN A 536 6.03 -17.20 22.42
N LEU A 537 6.95 -17.65 21.56
CA LEU A 537 7.51 -19.01 21.62
C LEU A 537 8.45 -19.24 22.82
N GLY A 538 8.94 -18.19 23.50
CA GLY A 538 9.91 -18.34 24.57
C GLY A 538 10.20 -17.06 25.35
N GLN A 539 9.21 -16.61 26.14
CA GLN A 539 9.26 -15.33 26.88
C GLN A 539 10.47 -15.24 27.83
N ASN A 540 10.76 -16.33 28.57
CA ASN A 540 11.88 -16.37 29.53
C ASN A 540 13.26 -16.28 28.84
N TYR A 541 13.40 -16.87 27.65
CA TYR A 541 14.64 -16.81 26.88
C TYR A 541 14.84 -15.41 26.30
N MET A 542 13.76 -14.77 25.85
CA MET A 542 13.78 -13.38 25.39
C MET A 542 14.24 -12.43 26.50
N GLU A 543 13.64 -12.52 27.70
CA GLU A 543 14.03 -11.72 28.87
C GLU A 543 15.52 -11.92 29.19
N LYS A 544 15.99 -13.17 29.26
CA LYS A 544 17.41 -13.48 29.56
C LYS A 544 18.37 -12.91 28.52
N ILE A 545 18.11 -13.10 27.22
CA ILE A 545 18.98 -12.63 26.14
C ILE A 545 19.08 -11.10 26.15
N ILE A 546 17.94 -10.40 26.27
CA ILE A 546 17.92 -8.93 26.30
C ILE A 546 18.70 -8.41 27.50
N LEU A 547 18.47 -8.97 28.70
CA LEU A 547 19.18 -8.54 29.91
C LEU A 547 20.68 -8.83 29.83
N GLN A 548 21.08 -9.97 29.27
CA GLN A 548 22.49 -10.29 29.04
C GLN A 548 23.15 -9.29 28.10
N LEU A 549 22.54 -8.99 26.94
CA LEU A 549 23.06 -8.02 25.98
C LEU A 549 23.13 -6.61 26.58
N LEU A 550 22.12 -6.21 27.37
CA LEU A 550 22.12 -4.93 28.06
C LEU A 550 23.25 -4.84 29.09
N GLN A 551 23.52 -5.93 29.82
CA GLN A 551 24.61 -6.00 30.79
C GLN A 551 25.98 -5.95 30.10
N GLU A 552 26.16 -6.66 28.98
CA GLU A 552 27.38 -6.60 28.16
C GLU A 552 27.67 -5.16 27.71
N GLU A 553 26.65 -4.43 27.25
CA GLU A 553 26.81 -3.02 26.89
C GLU A 553 27.14 -2.14 28.10
N PHE A 554 26.56 -2.41 29.28
CA PHE A 554 26.84 -1.67 30.52
C PHE A 554 28.27 -1.89 31.04
N ASP A 555 28.78 -3.13 30.99
CA ASP A 555 30.12 -3.48 31.43
C ASP A 555 31.19 -2.76 30.59
N VAL A 556 30.98 -2.66 29.27
CA VAL A 556 31.83 -1.87 28.36
C VAL A 556 31.88 -0.38 28.76
N VAL A 557 30.79 0.18 29.29
CA VAL A 557 30.76 1.57 29.77
C VAL A 557 31.50 1.75 31.09
N CYS A 558 31.38 0.79 32.02
CA CYS A 558 31.99 0.90 33.34
C CYS A 558 33.51 0.83 33.30
N ILE A 559 34.08 0.01 32.41
CA ILE A 559 35.54 -0.13 32.23
C ILE A 559 36.18 1.20 31.78
N ASN A 560 35.50 1.98 30.93
CA ASN A 560 36.01 3.26 30.42
C ASN A 560 35.87 4.46 31.37
N CYS A 561 35.21 4.29 32.54
CA CYS A 561 34.98 5.35 33.53
C CYS A 561 35.90 5.29 34.75
N GLY A 562 36.93 4.44 34.75
CA GLY A 562 37.97 4.42 35.80
C GLY A 562 37.52 3.85 37.15
N ILE A 563 36.52 2.98 37.17
CA ILE A 563 36.06 2.26 38.36
C ILE A 563 36.45 0.79 38.22
N ILE A 564 37.00 0.22 39.30
CA ILE A 564 37.30 -1.22 39.41
C ILE A 564 35.98 -1.99 39.33
N CYS A 565 35.73 -2.60 38.16
CA CYS A 565 34.71 -3.64 38.01
C CYS A 565 35.37 -4.98 38.35
N THR A 566 34.69 -5.83 39.13
CA THR A 566 35.20 -7.16 39.54
C THR A 566 35.06 -8.24 38.46
N CYS A 567 34.70 -7.87 37.23
CA CYS A 567 34.66 -8.78 36.08
C CYS A 567 35.94 -8.68 35.25
N ASN A 568 36.75 -9.74 35.28
CA ASN A 568 37.95 -9.92 34.47
C ASN A 568 37.59 -10.17 33.00
N SER A 569 37.38 -9.10 32.22
CA SER A 569 37.27 -9.18 30.76
C SER A 569 38.31 -8.25 30.12
N SER A 570 39.42 -8.84 29.66
CA SER A 570 40.59 -8.18 29.08
C SER A 570 40.44 -7.85 27.59
N SER A 571 39.33 -7.24 27.19
CA SER A 571 39.13 -6.77 25.82
C SER A 571 38.41 -5.42 25.83
N GLY A 572 39.20 -4.35 25.70
CA GLY A 572 38.72 -2.98 25.59
C GLY A 572 37.97 -2.75 24.28
N ASN A 573 36.69 -3.12 24.22
CA ASN A 573 35.81 -2.68 23.14
C ASN A 573 35.40 -1.22 23.40
N GLN A 574 35.54 -0.36 22.37
CA GLN A 574 35.04 1.00 22.40
C GLN A 574 33.51 0.99 22.43
N TRP A 575 32.91 1.91 23.18
CA TRP A 575 31.47 2.10 23.22
C TRP A 575 30.90 2.36 21.82
N ASN A 576 29.90 1.58 21.40
CA ASN A 576 29.22 1.77 20.13
C ASN A 576 27.71 2.05 20.37
N PRO A 577 27.22 3.29 20.12
CA PRO A 577 25.82 3.64 20.36
C PRO A 577 24.85 2.89 19.44
N ILE A 578 25.32 2.35 18.29
CA ILE A 578 24.50 1.58 17.35
C ILE A 578 24.01 0.28 18.00
N LYS A 579 24.84 -0.39 18.80
CA LYS A 579 24.45 -1.64 19.49
C LYS A 579 23.36 -1.40 20.53
N LEU A 580 23.50 -0.32 21.32
CA LEU A 580 22.47 0.10 22.26
C LEU A 580 21.16 0.44 21.54
N ASN A 581 21.23 1.21 20.45
CA ASN A 581 20.06 1.59 19.66
C ASN A 581 19.29 0.35 19.17
N ARG A 582 19.98 -0.59 18.51
CA ARG A 582 19.35 -1.83 18.01
C ARG A 582 18.72 -2.66 19.13
N LEU A 583 19.39 -2.77 20.27
CA LEU A 583 18.84 -3.42 21.45
C LEU A 583 17.56 -2.72 21.95
N CYS A 584 17.56 -1.40 22.08
CA CYS A 584 16.40 -0.65 22.53
C CYS A 584 15.25 -0.66 21.51
N TRP A 585 15.55 -0.67 20.22
CA TRP A 585 14.56 -0.84 19.15
C TRP A 585 13.90 -2.20 19.24
N ALA A 586 14.68 -3.26 19.45
CA ALA A 586 14.19 -4.61 19.68
C ALA A 586 13.32 -4.68 20.95
N VAL A 587 13.76 -4.10 22.06
CA VAL A 587 12.96 -4.01 23.30
C VAL A 587 11.63 -3.31 23.04
N GLY A 588 11.61 -2.12 22.43
CA GLY A 588 10.34 -1.45 22.16
C GLY A 588 9.40 -2.23 21.23
N SER A 589 9.96 -3.02 20.31
CA SER A 589 9.18 -3.77 19.30
C SER A 589 8.39 -4.97 19.86
N ILE A 590 8.81 -5.55 21.00
CA ILE A 590 8.14 -6.69 21.66
C ILE A 590 7.04 -6.26 22.66
N SER A 591 6.61 -5.00 22.62
CA SER A 591 5.55 -4.51 23.50
C SER A 591 4.25 -5.32 23.31
N GLY A 592 3.68 -5.81 24.42
CA GLY A 592 2.43 -6.56 24.41
C GLY A 592 2.56 -8.05 24.07
N SER A 593 3.75 -8.57 23.70
CA SER A 593 3.96 -10.01 23.49
C SER A 593 4.33 -10.76 24.78
N LEU A 594 4.63 -10.03 25.86
CA LEU A 594 5.04 -10.60 27.15
C LEU A 594 3.87 -10.58 28.15
N SER A 595 3.87 -11.54 29.08
CA SER A 595 2.97 -11.50 30.24
C SER A 595 3.25 -10.27 31.12
N LYS A 596 2.23 -9.76 31.83
CA LYS A 596 2.35 -8.54 32.69
C LYS A 596 3.54 -8.61 33.65
N ASN A 597 3.79 -9.79 34.21
CA ASN A 597 4.83 -9.99 35.22
C ASN A 597 6.25 -9.95 34.62
N ILE A 598 6.46 -10.62 33.47
CA ILE A 598 7.74 -10.62 32.76
C ILE A 598 8.01 -9.22 32.19
N GLU A 599 7.01 -8.61 31.55
CA GLU A 599 7.09 -7.25 31.02
C GLU A 599 7.50 -6.25 32.11
N ARG A 600 6.84 -6.29 33.27
CA ARG A 600 7.16 -5.42 34.41
C ARG A 600 8.63 -5.57 34.84
N ARG A 601 9.14 -6.78 35.01
CA ARG A 601 10.54 -7.00 35.44
C ARG A 601 11.53 -6.46 34.41
N LEU A 602 11.32 -6.82 33.14
CA LEU A 602 12.17 -6.42 32.04
C LEU A 602 12.25 -4.89 31.93
N ILE A 603 11.09 -4.20 31.93
CA ILE A 603 11.02 -2.76 31.71
C ILE A 603 11.60 -1.96 32.87
N ILE A 604 11.42 -2.41 34.11
CA ILE A 604 12.04 -1.78 35.27
C ILE A 604 13.57 -1.81 35.13
N GLU A 605 14.16 -2.96 34.79
CA GLU A 605 15.62 -3.09 34.69
C GLU A 605 16.19 -2.37 33.45
N VAL A 606 15.50 -2.42 32.30
CA VAL A 606 15.89 -1.69 31.09
C VAL A 606 15.90 -0.18 31.35
N ILE A 607 14.82 0.40 31.87
CA ILE A 607 14.73 1.85 32.03
C ILE A 607 15.70 2.35 33.11
N LYS A 608 15.84 1.63 34.24
CA LYS A 608 16.87 1.97 35.24
C LYS A 608 18.26 2.03 34.59
N SER A 609 18.60 1.02 33.78
CA SER A 609 19.89 0.94 33.09
C SER A 609 20.08 2.09 32.10
N LEU A 610 19.06 2.41 31.31
CA LEU A 610 19.12 3.52 30.34
C LEU A 610 19.21 4.90 31.02
N LEU A 611 18.49 5.13 32.12
CA LEU A 611 18.61 6.37 32.89
C LEU A 611 20.01 6.51 33.52
N MET A 612 20.55 5.44 34.10
CA MET A 612 21.93 5.43 34.60
C MET A 612 22.95 5.70 33.48
N LEU A 613 22.75 5.14 32.28
CA LEU A 613 23.61 5.40 31.12
C LEU A 613 23.52 6.87 30.67
N CYS A 614 22.32 7.46 30.68
CA CYS A 614 22.09 8.86 30.32
C CYS A 614 22.84 9.83 31.25
N GLU A 615 22.92 9.51 32.54
CA GLU A 615 23.67 10.28 33.53
C GLU A 615 25.19 10.10 33.41
N ARG A 616 25.66 8.87 33.12
CA ARG A 616 27.09 8.53 33.07
C ARG A 616 27.78 8.96 31.77
N LYS A 617 27.06 8.95 30.64
CA LYS A 617 27.66 9.28 29.33
C LYS A 617 27.88 10.79 29.18
N ARG A 618 29.08 11.14 28.70
CA ARG A 618 29.49 12.51 28.36
C ARG A 618 29.37 12.76 26.86
N GLY A 619 29.16 14.01 26.50
CA GLY A 619 28.97 14.47 25.11
C GLY A 619 27.50 14.56 24.70
N LYS A 620 27.14 15.66 24.01
CA LYS A 620 25.76 15.93 23.61
C LYS A 620 25.20 14.84 22.68
N ALA A 621 26.01 14.37 21.72
CA ALA A 621 25.65 13.31 20.78
C ALA A 621 25.34 11.97 21.49
N ASN A 622 26.19 11.53 22.41
CA ASN A 622 25.96 10.29 23.18
C ASN A 622 24.75 10.39 24.09
N LYS A 623 24.52 11.56 24.71
CA LYS A 623 23.32 11.80 25.53
C LYS A 623 22.06 11.79 24.68
N ALA A 624 22.09 12.39 23.49
CA ALA A 624 20.98 12.37 22.55
C ALA A 624 20.65 10.93 22.09
N ALA A 625 21.67 10.12 21.80
CA ALA A 625 21.48 8.71 21.45
C ALA A 625 20.79 7.92 22.59
N VAL A 626 21.27 8.04 23.83
CA VAL A 626 20.65 7.34 24.97
C VAL A 626 19.26 7.90 25.29
N ALA A 627 19.06 9.21 25.22
CA ALA A 627 17.74 9.83 25.39
C ALA A 627 16.75 9.33 24.34
N SER A 628 17.17 9.15 23.09
CA SER A 628 16.34 8.56 22.04
C SER A 628 15.88 7.14 22.39
N CYS A 629 16.77 6.31 22.95
CA CYS A 629 16.42 4.97 23.42
C CYS A 629 15.41 5.01 24.56
N VAL A 630 15.61 5.90 25.55
CA VAL A 630 14.67 6.07 26.67
C VAL A 630 13.29 6.45 26.16
N MET A 631 13.20 7.52 25.34
CA MET A 631 11.94 8.04 24.80
C MET A 631 11.20 7.00 23.95
N TYR A 632 11.95 6.26 23.12
CA TYR A 632 11.37 5.19 22.31
C TYR A 632 10.80 4.07 23.18
N VAL A 633 11.60 3.49 24.10
CA VAL A 633 11.16 2.37 24.95
C VAL A 633 9.94 2.78 25.78
N VAL A 634 9.96 3.91 26.49
CA VAL A 634 8.82 4.32 27.33
C VAL A 634 7.55 4.55 26.52
N GLY A 635 7.66 5.10 25.30
CA GLY A 635 6.52 5.32 24.40
C GLY A 635 5.84 4.02 23.94
N GLN A 636 6.57 2.90 23.89
CA GLN A 636 6.01 1.61 23.48
C GLN A 636 5.31 0.85 24.60
N TYR A 637 5.50 1.19 25.89
CA TYR A 637 4.96 0.42 27.03
C TYR A 637 3.90 1.16 27.88
N PRO A 638 2.78 1.61 27.27
CA PRO A 638 1.72 2.34 27.98
C PRO A 638 0.96 1.45 28.99
N ARG A 639 0.91 0.13 28.78
CA ARG A 639 0.30 -0.83 29.71
C ARG A 639 1.00 -0.76 31.08
N PHE A 640 2.33 -0.87 31.08
CA PHE A 640 3.17 -0.70 32.26
C PHE A 640 3.00 0.70 32.88
N LEU A 641 3.00 1.76 32.07
CA LEU A 641 2.88 3.13 32.57
C LEU A 641 1.53 3.41 33.26
N ARG A 642 0.43 2.83 32.78
CA ARG A 642 -0.91 2.97 33.39
C ARG A 642 -0.97 2.39 34.81
N ASP A 643 -0.30 1.26 35.04
CA ASP A 643 -0.29 0.56 36.32
C ASP A 643 0.70 1.18 37.32
N HIS A 644 1.59 2.08 36.88
CA HIS A 644 2.68 2.64 37.68
C HIS A 644 2.75 4.18 37.62
N TRP A 645 1.81 4.84 38.29
CA TRP A 645 1.68 6.31 38.30
C TRP A 645 2.97 7.09 38.62
N LYS A 646 3.67 6.76 39.71
CA LYS A 646 4.93 7.44 40.10
C LYS A 646 5.97 7.39 38.98
N PHE A 647 5.99 6.28 38.26
CA PHE A 647 6.91 6.07 37.16
C PHE A 647 6.48 6.90 35.93
N LEU A 648 5.19 6.89 35.59
CA LEU A 648 4.63 7.74 34.53
C LEU A 648 4.92 9.23 34.78
N GLN A 649 4.73 9.72 36.01
CA GLN A 649 5.06 11.10 36.39
C GLN A 649 6.56 11.40 36.17
N THR A 650 7.44 10.48 36.57
CA THR A 650 8.90 10.62 36.38
C THR A 650 9.26 10.68 34.90
N VAL A 651 8.65 9.83 34.06
CA VAL A 651 8.87 9.82 32.61
C VAL A 651 8.42 11.13 31.98
N ILE A 652 7.23 11.64 32.32
CA ILE A 652 6.72 12.91 31.76
C ILE A 652 7.62 14.09 32.16
N ASN A 653 8.04 14.17 33.43
CA ASN A 653 9.00 15.18 33.86
C ASN A 653 10.32 15.09 33.07
N LYS A 654 10.79 13.88 32.78
CA LYS A 654 11.99 13.70 31.95
C LYS A 654 11.78 14.11 30.49
N LEU A 655 10.59 13.87 29.92
CA LEU A 655 10.25 14.37 28.58
C LEU A 655 10.25 15.90 28.55
N PHE A 656 9.71 16.55 29.58
CA PHE A 656 9.76 18.00 29.72
C PHE A 656 11.20 18.53 29.86
N GLU A 657 12.09 17.83 30.57
CA GLU A 657 13.52 18.16 30.55
C GLU A 657 14.13 18.04 29.14
N PHE A 658 13.80 16.97 28.39
CA PHE A 658 14.29 16.78 27.03
C PHE A 658 13.76 17.82 26.04
N MET A 659 12.60 18.42 26.29
CA MET A 659 12.07 19.55 25.50
C MET A 659 12.93 20.82 25.64
N HIS A 660 13.76 20.94 26.69
CA HIS A 660 14.74 22.02 26.85
C HIS A 660 16.06 21.72 26.14
N GLU A 661 16.31 20.48 25.70
CA GLU A 661 17.59 20.08 25.14
C GLU A 661 17.84 20.72 23.77
N THR A 662 19.07 21.18 23.55
CA THR A 662 19.47 21.95 22.35
C THR A 662 19.82 21.07 21.16
N PHE A 663 19.96 19.76 21.35
CA PHE A 663 20.37 18.85 20.29
C PHE A 663 19.26 18.64 19.25
N PRO A 664 19.54 18.78 17.94
CA PRO A 664 18.55 18.60 16.88
C PRO A 664 17.82 17.25 16.95
N GLY A 665 16.49 17.26 16.87
CA GLY A 665 15.64 16.07 16.88
C GLY A 665 15.23 15.56 18.27
N VAL A 666 15.96 15.90 19.36
CA VAL A 666 15.58 15.47 20.73
C VAL A 666 14.25 16.10 21.17
N LYS A 667 14.05 17.40 20.89
CA LYS A 667 12.78 18.10 21.23
C LYS A 667 11.58 17.51 20.50
N ASP A 668 11.70 17.29 19.20
CA ASP A 668 10.65 16.69 18.37
C ASP A 668 10.27 15.30 18.90
N MET A 669 11.28 14.48 19.19
CA MET A 669 11.08 13.15 19.76
C MET A 669 10.45 13.18 21.15
N ALA A 670 10.79 14.16 21.98
CA ALA A 670 10.19 14.34 23.31
C ALA A 670 8.72 14.77 23.23
N CYS A 671 8.38 15.71 22.34
CA CYS A 671 7.00 16.14 22.10
C CYS A 671 6.13 15.00 21.58
N GLU A 672 6.63 14.22 20.63
CA GLU A 672 5.89 13.09 20.09
C GLU A 672 5.78 11.91 21.05
N ALA A 673 6.84 11.59 21.80
CA ALA A 673 6.77 10.62 22.88
C ALA A 673 5.74 11.04 23.94
N PHE A 674 5.69 12.34 24.28
CA PHE A 674 4.66 12.87 25.18
C PHE A 674 3.26 12.69 24.61
N LEU A 675 3.02 13.06 23.35
CA LEU A 675 1.71 12.86 22.69
C LEU A 675 1.31 11.38 22.66
N LYS A 676 2.25 10.49 22.34
CA LYS A 676 2.05 9.03 22.32
C LYS A 676 1.71 8.46 23.70
N ILE A 677 2.32 8.97 24.76
CA ILE A 677 1.98 8.59 26.13
C ILE A 677 0.62 9.19 26.52
N ALA A 678 0.38 10.47 26.23
CA ALA A 678 -0.87 11.17 26.58
C ALA A 678 -2.09 10.50 25.93
N THR A 679 -2.01 10.11 24.65
CA THR A 679 -3.09 9.39 23.95
C THR A 679 -3.49 8.10 24.68
N LYS A 680 -2.52 7.33 25.19
CA LYS A 680 -2.75 6.00 25.80
C LYS A 680 -2.93 6.03 27.32
N CYS A 681 -2.40 7.04 28.00
CA CYS A 681 -2.41 7.18 29.46
C CYS A 681 -3.28 8.34 29.97
N LYS A 682 -4.08 9.00 29.11
CA LYS A 682 -4.93 10.16 29.47
C LYS A 682 -5.74 10.01 30.75
N LYS A 683 -6.42 8.86 30.95
CA LYS A 683 -7.22 8.57 32.16
C LYS A 683 -6.37 8.55 33.45
N SER A 684 -5.16 8.01 33.37
CA SER A 684 -4.24 7.99 34.51
C SER A 684 -3.67 9.38 34.80
N MET A 685 -3.49 10.21 33.77
CA MET A 685 -2.96 11.58 33.92
C MET A 685 -4.00 12.59 34.42
N SER A 686 -5.29 12.40 34.12
CA SER A 686 -6.36 13.31 34.53
C SER A 686 -6.88 13.06 35.94
N SER A 687 -6.94 11.79 36.37
CA SER A 687 -7.50 11.42 37.68
C SER A 687 -6.50 11.51 38.85
N ASN A 688 -5.19 11.49 38.58
CA ASN A 688 -4.17 11.41 39.64
C ASN A 688 -3.60 12.77 40.06
N ASN A 689 -3.23 12.86 41.34
CA ASN A 689 -2.58 14.03 41.92
C ASN A 689 -1.07 14.07 41.62
N PHE A 690 -0.50 15.27 41.56
CA PHE A 690 0.94 15.48 41.46
C PHE A 690 1.62 15.05 42.77
N ILE A 691 2.62 14.17 42.68
CA ILE A 691 3.42 13.74 43.83
C ILE A 691 4.74 14.49 43.82
N ASP A 692 4.98 15.36 44.80
CA ASP A 692 6.27 16.03 44.92
C ASP A 692 7.34 15.05 45.44
N GLY A 693 8.45 14.94 44.70
CA GLY A 693 9.53 13.99 44.96
C GLY A 693 10.49 14.42 46.07
N ASN A 694 10.33 15.61 46.65
CA ASN A 694 11.28 16.16 47.62
C ASN A 694 10.66 16.54 48.98
N ASN A 695 10.74 15.61 49.94
CA ASN A 695 10.95 15.96 51.36
C ASN A 695 12.38 16.49 51.56
N ARG A 696 12.74 17.58 50.89
CA ARG A 696 13.90 18.41 51.24
C ARG A 696 13.45 19.85 51.29
N SER A 697 13.18 20.28 52.52
CA SER A 697 13.25 21.67 52.95
C SER A 697 14.59 22.27 52.49
N SER A 698 14.60 22.94 51.34
CA SER A 698 15.52 24.02 50.96
C SER A 698 15.06 24.61 49.63
N SER A 699 14.52 25.83 49.72
CA SER A 699 14.42 26.84 48.67
C SER A 699 15.41 26.65 47.50
N ASN A 700 14.88 26.39 46.29
CA ASN A 700 15.19 27.19 45.10
C ASN A 700 14.38 26.73 43.87
N GLN A 701 13.60 27.70 43.35
CA GLN A 701 13.25 27.97 41.95
C GLN A 701 12.03 27.28 41.30
N MET A 702 10.95 28.09 41.30
CA MET A 702 9.99 28.37 40.22
C MET A 702 8.94 27.30 39.86
N LEU A 703 7.98 27.10 40.78
CA LEU A 703 6.58 27.01 40.37
C LEU A 703 6.04 28.44 40.19
N PRO A 704 5.27 28.76 39.14
CA PRO A 704 4.56 30.04 39.06
C PRO A 704 3.70 30.22 40.31
N GLU A 705 3.88 31.32 41.04
CA GLU A 705 3.10 31.70 42.22
C GLU A 705 1.62 31.84 41.86
N ILE A 706 0.87 30.74 41.96
CA ILE A 706 -0.60 30.74 42.06
C ILE A 706 -0.95 29.85 43.25
N ILE A 707 -0.63 30.31 44.46
CA ILE A 707 -1.20 29.78 45.69
C ILE A 707 -1.58 30.98 46.54
N ASP A 708 -2.86 31.34 46.48
CA ASP A 708 -3.52 31.95 47.63
C ASP A 708 -4.19 30.83 48.41
N GLY A 709 -3.75 30.67 49.66
CA GLY A 709 -4.42 29.96 50.76
C GLY A 709 -5.02 28.57 50.53
N GLY A 710 -4.32 27.53 50.99
CA GLY A 710 -4.94 26.26 51.42
C GLY A 710 -4.32 25.04 50.77
N SER A 711 -3.99 24.05 51.59
CA SER A 711 -3.56 22.70 51.20
C SER A 711 -4.61 22.00 50.34
N GLN A 712 -4.63 22.30 49.04
CA GLN A 712 -5.36 21.56 48.02
C GLN A 712 -4.35 20.73 47.22
N GLU A 713 -4.62 19.43 47.13
CA GLU A 713 -3.88 18.52 46.27
C GLU A 713 -3.92 19.03 44.82
N ILE A 714 -2.76 19.38 44.27
CA ILE A 714 -2.68 19.91 42.90
C ILE A 714 -2.87 18.74 41.93
N LYS A 715 -3.96 18.75 41.14
CA LYS A 715 -4.14 17.80 40.04
C LYS A 715 -2.95 17.90 39.08
N PHE A 716 -2.43 16.77 38.61
CA PHE A 716 -1.26 16.73 37.71
C PHE A 716 -1.46 17.56 36.43
N LEU A 717 -2.71 17.64 35.96
CA LEU A 717 -3.11 18.47 34.82
C LEU A 717 -2.76 19.96 35.01
N LYS A 718 -2.99 20.52 36.20
CA LYS A 718 -2.69 21.93 36.50
C LYS A 718 -1.18 22.19 36.49
N TYR A 719 -0.38 21.23 36.96
CA TYR A 719 1.07 21.27 36.85
C TYR A 719 1.54 21.29 35.39
N MET A 720 1.00 20.41 34.53
CA MET A 720 1.37 20.38 33.10
C MET A 720 1.01 21.70 32.38
N ILE A 721 -0.18 22.25 32.66
CA ILE A 721 -0.61 23.53 32.10
C ILE A 721 0.34 24.64 32.57
N GLY A 722 0.66 24.72 33.86
CA GLY A 722 1.63 25.70 34.37
C GLY A 722 3.01 25.60 33.74
N TYR A 723 3.52 24.38 33.57
CA TYR A 723 4.84 24.12 32.98
C TYR A 723 4.90 24.48 31.48
N SER A 724 3.76 24.43 30.78
CA SER A 724 3.69 24.84 29.37
C SER A 724 4.08 26.31 29.13
N HIS A 725 3.95 27.17 30.15
CA HIS A 725 4.41 28.57 30.08
C HIS A 725 5.93 28.68 29.94
N GLU A 726 6.69 27.82 30.63
CA GLU A 726 8.16 27.76 30.52
C GLU A 726 8.57 27.19 29.16
N LEU A 727 7.96 26.07 28.77
CA LEU A 727 8.25 25.39 27.49
C LEU A 727 7.97 26.25 26.26
N LYS A 728 6.99 27.16 26.33
CA LYS A 728 6.66 28.10 25.24
C LYS A 728 7.86 28.92 24.76
N GLN A 729 8.85 29.20 25.63
CA GLN A 729 10.04 29.97 25.24
C GLN A 729 11.10 29.13 24.50
N HIS A 730 11.01 27.81 24.60
CA HIS A 730 12.03 26.88 24.12
C HIS A 730 11.58 26.03 22.93
N LEU A 731 10.27 25.93 22.69
CA LEU A 731 9.69 25.10 21.63
C LEU A 731 9.30 25.92 20.40
N ASP A 732 9.44 25.31 19.22
CA ASP A 732 8.96 25.88 17.96
C ASP A 732 7.42 25.74 17.83
N ASP A 733 6.78 26.52 16.95
CA ASP A 733 5.32 26.50 16.76
C ASP A 733 4.74 25.08 16.57
N LYS A 734 5.40 24.24 15.76
CA LYS A 734 4.97 22.85 15.54
C LYS A 734 5.02 22.01 16.82
N GLN A 735 6.09 22.14 17.60
CA GLN A 735 6.29 21.41 18.86
C GLN A 735 5.28 21.83 19.92
N ILE A 736 4.95 23.14 19.96
CA ILE A 736 3.90 23.69 20.83
C ILE A 736 2.54 23.07 20.49
N LEU A 737 2.18 22.95 19.21
CA LEU A 737 0.92 22.32 18.80
C LEU A 737 0.86 20.85 19.26
N ILE A 738 1.94 20.08 19.13
CA ILE A 738 2.00 18.67 19.59
C ILE A 738 1.84 18.58 21.12
N LEU A 739 2.52 19.47 21.86
CA LEU A 739 2.40 19.54 23.33
C LEU A 739 0.95 19.85 23.74
N ILE A 740 0.34 20.85 23.12
CA ILE A 740 -1.05 21.26 23.38
C ILE A 740 -2.00 20.11 23.07
N GLN A 741 -1.83 19.43 21.94
CA GLN A 741 -2.63 18.27 21.58
C GLN A 741 -2.59 17.19 22.68
N GLY A 742 -1.39 16.87 23.18
CA GLY A 742 -1.22 15.91 24.27
C GLY A 742 -1.94 16.32 25.55
N ILE A 743 -1.82 17.59 25.96
CA ILE A 743 -2.52 18.12 27.14
C ILE A 743 -4.03 18.12 26.91
N SER A 744 -4.53 18.57 25.75
CA SER A 744 -5.95 18.61 25.42
C SER A 744 -6.59 17.22 25.42
N LEU A 745 -5.89 16.18 24.96
CA LEU A 745 -6.36 14.79 25.06
C LEU A 745 -6.49 14.31 26.52
N THR A 746 -5.68 14.84 27.43
CA THR A 746 -5.83 14.54 28.87
C THR A 746 -7.03 15.27 29.47
N ILE A 747 -7.29 16.51 29.05
CA ILE A 747 -8.50 17.27 29.42
C ILE A 747 -9.76 16.55 28.94
N SER A 748 -9.76 16.04 27.70
CA SER A 748 -10.90 15.32 27.12
C SER A 748 -11.32 14.06 27.90
N SER A 749 -10.46 13.56 28.80
CA SER A 749 -10.75 12.38 29.61
C SER A 749 -11.46 12.67 30.93
N LEU A 750 -11.59 13.95 31.32
CA LEU A 750 -12.36 14.37 32.49
C LEU A 750 -13.85 14.09 32.26
N LYS A 751 -14.57 13.67 33.30
CA LYS A 751 -16.01 13.36 33.18
C LYS A 751 -16.89 14.61 33.18
N ASP A 752 -16.45 15.67 33.86
CA ASP A 752 -17.21 16.91 34.01
C ASP A 752 -16.86 17.92 32.90
N VAL A 753 -17.88 18.39 32.19
CA VAL A 753 -17.75 19.35 31.08
C VAL A 753 -17.37 20.74 31.59
N ASP A 754 -17.79 21.12 32.80
CA ASP A 754 -17.43 22.41 33.39
C ASP A 754 -15.96 22.43 33.80
N GLU A 755 -15.44 21.34 34.38
CA GLU A 755 -14.01 21.18 34.62
C GLU A 755 -13.20 21.19 33.30
N GLN A 756 -13.68 20.52 32.25
CA GLN A 756 -13.02 20.55 30.94
C GLN A 756 -12.93 21.99 30.40
N TYR A 757 -14.02 22.74 30.47
CA TYR A 757 -14.06 24.14 30.04
C TYR A 757 -13.07 25.02 30.82
N LEU A 758 -12.98 24.84 32.14
CA LEU A 758 -12.04 25.57 32.98
C LEU A 758 -10.59 25.33 32.53
N TYR A 759 -10.18 24.06 32.39
CA TYR A 759 -8.80 23.74 31.99
C TYR A 759 -8.49 24.13 30.55
N VAL A 760 -9.45 24.04 29.62
CA VAL A 760 -9.29 24.57 28.26
C VAL A 760 -9.05 26.07 28.29
N THR A 761 -9.81 26.80 29.13
CA THR A 761 -9.68 28.25 29.26
C THR A 761 -8.32 28.62 29.88
N GLU A 762 -7.89 27.92 30.93
CA GLU A 762 -6.56 28.11 31.54
C GLU A 762 -5.43 27.84 30.54
N LEU A 763 -5.54 26.78 29.74
CA LEU A 763 -4.57 26.45 28.70
C LEU A 763 -4.51 27.55 27.63
N LEU A 764 -5.67 28.03 27.16
CA LEU A 764 -5.75 29.10 26.17
C LEU A 764 -5.16 30.41 26.69
N LEU A 765 -5.37 30.76 27.96
CA LEU A 765 -4.84 31.99 28.56
C LEU A 765 -3.31 32.12 28.46
N ILE A 766 -2.58 31.00 28.50
CA ILE A 766 -1.10 30.97 28.37
C ILE A 766 -0.66 31.41 26.98
N PHE A 767 -1.45 31.07 25.95
CA PHE A 767 -1.11 31.32 24.55
C PHE A 767 -1.77 32.57 23.97
N ASP A 768 -3.00 32.87 24.41
CA ASP A 768 -3.76 34.06 23.99
C ASP A 768 -3.01 35.35 24.31
N SER A 769 -2.36 35.42 25.48
CA SER A 769 -1.67 36.61 26.02
C SER A 769 -2.50 37.91 25.83
N LEU A 770 -1.88 39.08 25.97
CA LEU A 770 -2.56 40.37 25.73
C LEU A 770 -3.07 40.50 24.27
N TYR A 771 -2.52 39.74 23.31
CA TYR A 771 -2.81 39.92 21.88
C TYR A 771 -4.24 39.59 21.45
N TRP A 772 -4.85 38.48 21.90
CA TRP A 772 -6.25 38.19 21.55
C TRP A 772 -7.19 39.24 22.16
N LYS A 773 -6.89 39.71 23.38
CA LYS A 773 -7.63 40.80 24.04
C LYS A 773 -7.46 42.13 23.30
N ASP A 774 -6.26 42.42 22.79
CA ASP A 774 -5.98 43.61 21.97
C ASP A 774 -6.75 43.57 20.64
N ILE A 775 -6.81 42.41 19.98
CA ILE A 775 -7.59 42.21 18.75
C ILE A 775 -9.08 42.44 19.02
N ILE A 776 -9.62 41.86 20.09
CA ILE A 776 -11.02 42.08 20.49
C ILE A 776 -11.28 43.56 20.76
N SER A 777 -10.41 44.22 21.53
CA SER A 777 -10.56 45.66 21.85
C SER A 777 -10.63 46.50 20.58
N ARG A 778 -9.78 46.21 19.58
CA ARG A 778 -9.76 46.92 18.30
C ARG A 778 -10.96 46.60 17.42
N LEU A 779 -11.47 45.36 17.43
CA LEU A 779 -12.71 45.01 16.74
C LEU A 779 -13.93 45.73 17.34
N VAL A 780 -13.97 45.83 18.67
CA VAL A 780 -15.02 46.59 19.38
C VAL A 780 -14.94 48.09 19.06
N GLU A 781 -13.74 48.64 18.94
CA GLU A 781 -13.52 50.02 18.50
C GLU A 781 -13.97 50.23 17.03
N LEU A 782 -13.67 49.28 16.14
CA LEU A 782 -14.09 49.29 14.74
C LEU A 782 -15.62 49.18 14.59
N ARG A 783 -16.30 48.45 15.49
CA ARG A 783 -17.77 48.43 15.56
C ARG A 783 -18.36 49.81 15.87
N SER A 784 -17.64 50.61 16.64
CA SER A 784 -18.05 51.98 16.99
C SER A 784 -17.71 52.98 15.87
N ASN A 785 -16.62 52.75 15.12
CA ASN A 785 -16.15 53.59 14.00
C ASN A 785 -15.78 52.75 12.76
N PRO A 786 -16.74 52.43 11.87
CA PRO A 786 -16.54 51.48 10.77
C PRO A 786 -15.61 51.97 9.65
N ASP A 787 -15.43 53.29 9.49
CA ASP A 787 -14.61 53.89 8.41
C ASP A 787 -13.14 54.11 8.80
N ASN A 788 -12.70 53.68 9.99
CA ASN A 788 -11.34 53.93 10.45
C ASN A 788 -10.30 53.06 9.71
N GLN A 789 -9.78 53.60 8.60
CA GLN A 789 -8.76 52.95 7.78
C GLN A 789 -7.46 52.64 8.54
N GLY A 790 -7.15 53.36 9.63
CA GLY A 790 -5.98 53.07 10.46
C GLY A 790 -6.09 51.70 11.14
N ILE A 791 -7.22 51.44 11.81
CA ILE A 791 -7.48 50.17 12.52
C ILE A 791 -7.59 49.01 11.52
N ILE A 792 -8.23 49.24 10.36
CA ILE A 792 -8.33 48.22 9.30
C ILE A 792 -6.94 47.82 8.80
N ASN A 793 -6.06 48.79 8.52
CA ASN A 793 -4.70 48.51 8.05
C ASN A 793 -3.84 47.81 9.12
N GLU A 794 -4.05 48.12 10.40
CA GLU A 794 -3.37 47.46 11.51
C GLU A 794 -3.85 46.02 11.73
N LEU A 795 -5.17 45.77 11.70
CA LEU A 795 -5.76 44.42 11.81
C LEU A 795 -5.41 43.54 10.60
N CYS A 796 -5.34 44.15 9.42
CA CYS A 796 -4.88 43.51 8.19
C CYS A 796 -3.36 43.46 8.08
N SER A 797 -2.58 43.90 9.07
CA SER A 797 -1.12 43.86 8.99
C SER A 797 -0.55 42.43 8.94
N MET A 798 0.67 42.29 8.41
CA MET A 798 1.35 40.99 8.33
C MET A 798 1.63 40.40 9.73
N GLU A 799 1.95 41.23 10.71
CA GLU A 799 2.22 40.78 12.09
C GLU A 799 0.95 40.30 12.81
N CYS A 800 -0.16 41.03 12.65
CA CYS A 800 -1.44 40.65 13.26
C CYS A 800 -1.96 39.32 12.69
N SER A 801 -1.88 39.15 11.38
CA SER A 801 -2.31 37.92 10.70
C SER A 801 -1.46 36.69 11.07
N GLN A 802 -0.13 36.84 11.22
CA GLN A 802 0.75 35.78 11.71
C GLN A 802 0.38 35.32 13.12
N LYS A 803 0.18 36.25 14.04
CA LYS A 803 -0.22 35.93 15.42
C LYS A 803 -1.60 35.27 15.47
N LEU A 804 -2.55 35.77 14.69
CA LEU A 804 -3.88 35.16 14.60
C LEU A 804 -3.82 33.72 14.09
N ILE A 805 -3.01 33.44 13.07
CA ILE A 805 -2.84 32.07 12.53
C ILE A 805 -2.39 31.10 13.63
N ILE A 806 -1.42 31.49 14.46
CA ILE A 806 -0.92 30.64 15.55
C ILE A 806 -2.04 30.39 16.57
N ILE A 807 -2.77 31.42 17.00
CA ILE A 807 -3.87 31.29 17.97
C ILE A 807 -4.98 30.38 17.41
N VAL A 808 -5.34 30.55 16.13
CA VAL A 808 -6.38 29.72 15.49
C VAL A 808 -5.93 28.26 15.35
N ARG A 809 -4.67 27.99 15.04
CA ARG A 809 -4.12 26.61 15.03
C ARG A 809 -4.11 25.97 16.41
N ILE A 810 -3.83 26.74 17.46
CA ILE A 810 -3.92 26.27 18.84
C ILE A 810 -5.38 25.91 19.17
N MET A 811 -6.32 26.80 18.85
CA MET A 811 -7.76 26.54 19.02
C MET A 811 -8.21 25.31 18.22
N GLU A 812 -7.74 25.14 16.99
CA GLU A 812 -8.06 23.97 16.15
C GLU A 812 -7.55 22.68 16.79
N THR A 813 -6.31 22.70 17.30
CA THR A 813 -5.68 21.55 17.96
C THR A 813 -6.48 21.15 19.21
N ILE A 814 -6.88 22.13 20.02
CA ILE A 814 -7.72 21.90 21.20
C ILE A 814 -9.11 21.38 20.78
N ALA A 815 -9.72 21.97 19.75
CA ALA A 815 -11.03 21.55 19.24
C ALA A 815 -11.02 20.08 18.77
N SER A 816 -9.98 19.70 18.04
CA SER A 816 -9.81 18.32 17.56
C SER A 816 -9.57 17.30 18.68
N SER A 817 -9.06 17.74 19.83
CA SER A 817 -8.71 16.84 20.94
C SER A 817 -9.78 16.77 22.03
N CYS A 818 -10.41 17.90 22.36
CA CYS A 818 -11.39 18.01 23.44
C CYS A 818 -12.85 17.85 22.98
N GLY A 819 -13.16 18.05 21.69
CA GLY A 819 -14.52 17.98 21.16
C GLY A 819 -15.49 18.90 21.91
N VAL A 820 -16.48 18.32 22.60
CA VAL A 820 -17.57 19.03 23.31
C VAL A 820 -17.06 20.01 24.38
N GLY A 821 -15.96 19.69 25.08
CA GLY A 821 -15.37 20.59 26.08
C GLY A 821 -14.87 21.93 25.51
N PHE A 822 -14.66 22.02 24.20
CA PHE A 822 -14.27 23.25 23.50
C PHE A 822 -15.48 24.06 22.99
N ALA A 823 -16.69 23.51 22.99
CA ALA A 823 -17.86 24.13 22.37
C ALA A 823 -18.21 25.50 22.93
N ARG A 824 -18.14 25.66 24.26
CA ARG A 824 -18.41 26.94 24.91
C ARG A 824 -17.42 28.02 24.50
N VAL A 825 -16.13 27.69 24.43
CA VAL A 825 -15.08 28.61 23.96
C VAL A 825 -15.32 29.01 22.51
N LEU A 826 -15.69 28.07 21.64
CA LEU A 826 -15.98 28.37 20.24
C LEU A 826 -17.18 29.31 20.10
N ILE A 827 -18.27 29.06 20.85
CA ILE A 827 -19.47 29.90 20.81
C ILE A 827 -19.12 31.33 21.24
N GLU A 828 -18.37 31.50 22.35
CA GLU A 828 -17.94 32.80 22.85
C GLU A 828 -17.06 33.57 21.84
N ARG A 829 -16.19 32.86 21.10
CA ARG A 829 -15.25 33.47 20.13
C ARG A 829 -15.77 33.57 18.70
N SER A 830 -16.83 32.84 18.35
CA SER A 830 -17.30 32.69 16.96
C SER A 830 -17.67 34.01 16.28
N SER A 831 -18.35 34.91 17.01
CA SER A 831 -18.76 36.22 16.49
C SER A 831 -17.57 37.05 15.99
N PHE A 832 -16.49 37.10 16.78
CA PHE A 832 -15.26 37.82 16.43
C PHE A 832 -14.52 37.16 15.25
N LEU A 833 -14.51 35.83 15.18
CA LEU A 833 -13.88 35.11 14.06
C LEU A 833 -14.59 35.38 12.73
N VAL A 834 -15.93 35.48 12.73
CA VAL A 834 -16.72 35.83 11.54
C VAL A 834 -16.47 37.29 11.12
N GLU A 835 -16.39 38.21 12.08
CA GLU A 835 -16.06 39.61 11.79
C GLU A 835 -14.66 39.75 11.16
N LEU A 836 -13.66 39.04 11.70
CA LEU A 836 -12.31 39.00 11.12
C LEU A 836 -12.29 38.38 9.73
N TYR A 837 -13.01 37.27 9.54
CA TYR A 837 -13.13 36.61 8.24
C TYR A 837 -13.69 37.56 7.17
N LYS A 838 -14.78 38.29 7.49
CA LYS A 838 -15.39 39.28 6.60
C LYS A 838 -14.45 40.45 6.32
N LEU A 839 -13.78 40.97 7.36
CA LEU A 839 -12.83 42.08 7.23
C LEU A 839 -11.66 41.72 6.30
N TYR A 840 -11.08 40.52 6.46
CA TYR A 840 -10.02 40.04 5.57
C TYR A 840 -10.52 39.80 4.15
N SER A 841 -11.73 39.25 3.98
CA SER A 841 -12.27 39.05 2.64
C SER A 841 -12.48 40.36 1.88
N ASN A 842 -13.10 41.35 2.55
CA ASN A 842 -13.33 42.68 1.97
C ASN A 842 -12.02 43.40 1.65
N PHE A 843 -11.01 43.29 2.52
CA PHE A 843 -9.70 43.88 2.29
C PHE A 843 -8.99 43.25 1.09
N ILE A 844 -9.00 41.91 0.99
CA ILE A 844 -8.41 41.18 -0.14
C ILE A 844 -9.13 41.57 -1.44
N ALA A 845 -10.46 41.59 -1.45
CA ALA A 845 -11.25 41.97 -2.61
C ALA A 845 -10.94 43.41 -3.06
N GLY A 846 -10.85 44.36 -2.12
CA GLY A 846 -10.51 45.75 -2.40
C GLY A 846 -9.10 45.94 -2.98
N GLU A 847 -8.11 45.23 -2.44
CA GLU A 847 -6.74 45.29 -2.96
C GLU A 847 -6.60 44.63 -4.35
N VAL A 848 -7.31 43.54 -4.61
CA VAL A 848 -7.36 42.91 -5.94
C VAL A 848 -8.05 43.81 -6.96
N GLN A 849 -9.15 44.48 -6.58
CA GLN A 849 -9.83 45.43 -7.45
C GLN A 849 -8.93 46.62 -7.83
N ARG A 850 -8.08 47.08 -6.89
CA ARG A 850 -7.21 48.24 -7.09
C ARG A 850 -5.93 47.94 -7.86
N LYS A 851 -5.30 46.79 -7.61
CA LYS A 851 -3.97 46.43 -8.13
C LYS A 851 -3.96 45.26 -9.13
N GLY A 852 -5.11 44.63 -9.36
CA GLY A 852 -5.26 43.47 -10.24
C GLY A 852 -4.85 42.14 -9.58
N ILE A 853 -5.00 41.05 -10.33
CA ILE A 853 -4.87 39.66 -9.86
C ILE A 853 -3.45 39.29 -9.37
N VAL A 854 -2.43 39.99 -9.85
CA VAL A 854 -1.02 39.73 -9.49
C VAL A 854 -0.79 39.87 -7.98
N ILE A 855 -1.59 40.71 -7.30
CA ILE A 855 -1.43 40.95 -5.86
C ILE A 855 -1.67 39.69 -5.01
N ILE A 856 -2.43 38.71 -5.51
CA ILE A 856 -2.70 37.44 -4.83
C ILE A 856 -1.39 36.68 -4.53
N SER A 857 -0.36 36.89 -5.36
CA SER A 857 0.95 36.25 -5.19
C SER A 857 1.80 36.87 -4.07
N HIS A 858 1.48 38.10 -3.61
CA HIS A 858 2.23 38.81 -2.60
C HIS A 858 2.08 38.17 -1.21
N ALA A 859 3.17 38.17 -0.44
CA ALA A 859 3.24 37.54 0.88
C ALA A 859 2.15 38.02 1.85
N HIS A 860 1.85 39.33 1.85
CA HIS A 860 0.83 39.93 2.71
C HIS A 860 -0.58 39.38 2.45
N ILE A 861 -1.02 39.37 1.19
CA ILE A 861 -2.33 38.83 0.80
C ILE A 861 -2.39 37.31 1.01
N LYS A 862 -1.30 36.58 0.74
CA LYS A 862 -1.18 35.16 1.06
C LYS A 862 -1.38 34.90 2.55
N GLN A 863 -0.78 35.71 3.43
CA GLN A 863 -0.93 35.59 4.87
C GLN A 863 -2.40 35.75 5.30
N LEU A 864 -3.10 36.77 4.79
CA LEU A 864 -4.53 37.00 5.07
C LEU A 864 -5.42 35.85 4.57
N ARG A 865 -5.10 35.28 3.39
CA ARG A 865 -5.78 34.08 2.88
C ARG A 865 -5.56 32.87 3.79
N ILE A 866 -4.32 32.66 4.27
CA ILE A 866 -4.03 31.60 5.24
C ILE A 866 -4.85 31.82 6.52
N SER A 867 -4.95 33.05 7.04
CA SER A 867 -5.79 33.35 8.21
C SER A 867 -7.26 32.95 7.97
N LYS A 868 -7.84 33.30 6.81
CA LYS A 868 -9.20 32.85 6.43
C LYS A 868 -9.30 31.32 6.41
N LYS A 869 -8.32 30.64 5.80
CA LYS A 869 -8.27 29.18 5.69
C LYS A 869 -8.22 28.49 7.06
N GLU A 870 -7.39 28.97 7.98
CA GLU A 870 -7.28 28.38 9.33
C GLU A 870 -8.58 28.56 10.13
N ILE A 871 -9.30 29.68 9.96
CA ILE A 871 -10.64 29.87 10.59
C ILE A 871 -11.62 28.81 10.08
N ILE A 872 -11.66 28.57 8.76
CA ILE A 872 -12.53 27.53 8.17
C ILE A 872 -12.13 26.14 8.70
N LYS A 873 -10.83 25.86 8.80
CA LYS A 873 -10.33 24.59 9.33
C LYS A 873 -10.71 24.38 10.80
N LEU A 874 -10.59 25.39 11.65
CA LEU A 874 -11.04 25.33 13.04
C LEU A 874 -12.52 24.88 13.13
N ILE A 875 -13.39 25.50 12.32
CA ILE A 875 -14.82 25.16 12.29
C ILE A 875 -15.01 23.73 11.78
N ASN A 876 -14.32 23.36 10.70
CA ASN A 876 -14.40 22.03 10.12
C ASN A 876 -13.97 20.94 11.12
N SER A 877 -12.82 21.14 11.77
CA SER A 877 -12.27 20.25 12.79
C SER A 877 -13.26 20.11 13.95
N PHE A 878 -13.82 21.21 14.45
CA PHE A 878 -14.84 21.15 15.51
C PHE A 878 -16.09 20.34 15.12
N ILE A 879 -16.67 20.61 13.95
CA ILE A 879 -17.86 19.88 13.45
C ILE A 879 -17.57 18.38 13.29
N SER A 880 -16.35 18.04 12.83
CA SER A 880 -15.94 16.64 12.67
C SER A 880 -15.89 15.86 13.99
N PHE A 881 -15.80 16.52 15.15
CA PHE A 881 -15.77 15.86 16.46
C PHE A 881 -17.10 15.87 17.24
N ILE A 882 -18.13 16.63 16.81
CA ILE A 882 -19.31 16.95 17.65
C ILE A 882 -20.66 16.36 17.17
N ALA A 883 -20.72 15.68 16.04
CA ALA A 883 -21.98 15.12 15.55
C ALA A 883 -22.51 13.88 16.35
N PRO A 884 -23.85 13.69 16.43
CA PRO A 884 -24.53 13.12 17.60
C PRO A 884 -24.56 11.59 17.70
N ARG A 885 -24.68 11.11 18.95
CA ARG A 885 -25.07 9.73 19.31
C ARG A 885 -26.46 9.39 18.76
N LYS A 886 -26.62 8.11 18.37
CA LYS A 886 -27.89 7.51 17.90
C LYS A 886 -29.04 7.76 18.88
N LYS A 887 -30.23 7.97 18.29
CA LYS A 887 -31.56 8.06 18.92
C LYS A 887 -31.71 7.22 20.20
N LEU A 888 -31.84 7.89 21.35
CA LEU A 888 -32.68 7.39 22.44
C LEU A 888 -34.11 7.34 21.91
N LYS A 889 -34.73 6.16 21.94
CA LYS A 889 -36.15 5.98 21.65
C LYS A 889 -36.94 6.83 22.65
N LEU A 890 -37.52 7.95 22.20
CA LEU A 890 -38.61 8.59 22.94
C LEU A 890 -39.79 7.63 22.92
N SER A 891 -39.99 6.90 24.02
CA SER A 891 -41.28 6.34 24.35
C SER A 891 -42.27 7.50 24.55
N GLU A 892 -43.49 7.23 24.10
CA GLU A 892 -44.63 8.14 24.10
C GLU A 892 -44.88 8.74 25.48
N ASN A 893 -44.82 10.07 25.60
CA ASN A 893 -45.59 10.77 26.63
C ASN A 893 -46.25 12.00 25.99
N LYS A 894 -47.51 11.78 25.59
CA LYS A 894 -48.48 12.86 25.41
C LYS A 894 -48.71 13.49 26.79
N ASN A 895 -48.80 14.83 26.78
CA ASN A 895 -49.14 15.74 27.88
C ASN A 895 -47.92 16.43 28.49
N LEU A 896 -47.60 17.62 27.99
CA LEU A 896 -47.38 18.80 28.83
C LEU A 896 -47.44 20.07 27.94
N SER A 897 -48.65 20.48 27.60
CA SER A 897 -48.93 21.85 27.19
C SER A 897 -49.06 22.71 28.44
N GLY A 898 -48.05 23.50 28.75
CA GLY A 898 -48.09 24.50 29.81
C GLY A 898 -46.86 24.45 30.70
N TYR A 899 -45.84 25.24 30.34
CA TYR A 899 -44.99 26.06 31.20
C TYR A 899 -43.91 26.68 30.30
N ILE A 900 -44.30 27.72 29.57
CA ILE A 900 -43.37 28.72 29.03
C ILE A 900 -43.10 29.63 30.21
N THR A 901 -41.94 29.54 30.88
CA THR A 901 -41.30 30.70 31.56
C THR A 901 -39.91 30.51 32.18
N ASP A 902 -39.30 29.32 32.25
CA ASP A 902 -37.94 29.19 32.81
C ASP A 902 -36.92 28.69 31.77
N ILE A 903 -36.35 29.63 31.03
CA ILE A 903 -35.34 29.43 29.96
C ILE A 903 -33.89 29.56 30.47
N GLN A 904 -33.63 29.67 31.78
CA GLN A 904 -32.28 29.99 32.28
C GLN A 904 -31.55 28.95 33.13
N SER A 905 -32.06 27.71 33.30
CA SER A 905 -31.40 26.77 34.22
C SER A 905 -31.33 25.29 33.79
N ILE A 906 -31.61 24.93 32.54
CA ILE A 906 -31.45 23.55 32.04
C ILE A 906 -30.82 23.55 30.65
N LEU A 907 -29.61 24.08 30.53
CA LEU A 907 -28.82 23.99 29.30
C LEU A 907 -27.44 23.46 29.66
N TYR A 908 -26.87 22.63 28.78
CA TYR A 908 -25.44 22.26 28.72
C TYR A 908 -24.96 20.95 29.37
N HIS A 909 -25.78 19.89 29.35
CA HIS A 909 -25.21 18.53 29.33
C HIS A 909 -25.21 17.85 27.95
N ASN A 910 -25.98 18.36 26.98
CA ASN A 910 -26.02 17.81 25.63
C ASN A 910 -26.30 18.96 24.65
N ILE A 911 -25.34 19.30 23.77
CA ILE A 911 -25.62 20.25 22.69
C ILE A 911 -26.59 19.55 21.74
N THR A 912 -27.83 20.03 21.70
CA THR A 912 -28.83 19.52 20.77
C THR A 912 -28.51 19.99 19.35
N GLY A 913 -28.85 19.19 18.32
CA GLY A 913 -28.62 19.56 16.92
C GLY A 913 -29.23 20.92 16.51
N THR A 914 -30.27 21.36 17.22
CA THR A 914 -30.93 22.66 17.08
C THR A 914 -30.11 23.84 17.61
N GLU A 915 -29.36 23.66 18.71
CA GLU A 915 -28.45 24.69 19.24
C GLU A 915 -27.22 24.86 18.34
N MET A 916 -26.68 23.76 17.80
CA MET A 916 -25.61 23.82 16.78
C MET A 916 -26.04 24.57 15.52
N LEU A 917 -27.27 24.33 15.06
CA LEU A 917 -27.86 25.08 13.95
C LEU A 917 -27.92 26.58 14.21
N GLN A 918 -28.46 26.97 15.37
CA GLN A 918 -28.73 28.37 15.69
C GLN A 918 -27.48 29.17 16.04
N TYR A 919 -26.52 28.57 16.76
CA TYR A 919 -25.37 29.31 17.30
C TYR A 919 -24.07 29.13 16.51
N ILE A 920 -23.96 28.12 15.65
CA ILE A 920 -22.73 27.81 14.92
C ILE A 920 -22.97 27.79 13.41
N ILE A 921 -23.97 27.03 12.93
CA ILE A 921 -24.19 26.86 11.49
C ILE A 921 -24.72 28.13 10.83
N HIS A 922 -25.83 28.69 11.30
CA HIS A 922 -26.39 29.92 10.74
C HIS A 922 -25.44 31.13 10.80
N PRO A 923 -24.82 31.48 11.94
CA PRO A 923 -24.02 32.70 12.04
C PRO A 923 -22.63 32.60 11.39
N ILE A 924 -22.07 31.40 11.20
CA ILE A 924 -20.71 31.23 10.70
C ILE A 924 -20.70 30.70 9.27
N ILE A 925 -21.50 29.68 8.96
CA ILE A 925 -21.39 28.96 7.69
C ILE A 925 -22.05 29.75 6.55
N ILE A 926 -23.23 30.34 6.78
CA ILE A 926 -23.91 31.13 5.74
C ILE A 926 -23.05 32.29 5.25
N PRO A 927 -22.45 33.13 6.13
CA PRO A 927 -21.57 34.19 5.66
C PRO A 927 -20.33 33.72 4.90
N VAL A 928 -19.78 32.55 5.23
CA VAL A 928 -18.64 31.97 4.50
C VAL A 928 -19.07 31.49 3.11
N LEU A 929 -20.26 30.91 2.97
CA LEU A 929 -20.83 30.48 1.68
C LEU A 929 -21.17 31.68 0.79
N GLU A 930 -21.79 32.71 1.35
CA GLU A 930 -22.08 33.97 0.64
C GLU A 930 -20.80 34.63 0.13
N ASP A 931 -19.76 34.68 0.99
CA ASP A 931 -18.44 35.20 0.62
C ASP A 931 -17.79 34.39 -0.49
N TYR A 932 -17.83 33.05 -0.41
CA TYR A 932 -17.29 32.17 -1.45
C TYR A 932 -17.96 32.41 -2.81
N HIS A 933 -19.29 32.58 -2.81
CA HIS A 933 -20.04 32.86 -4.03
C HIS A 933 -19.70 34.24 -4.63
N ALA A 934 -19.55 35.26 -3.79
CA ALA A 934 -19.25 36.64 -4.21
C ALA A 934 -17.79 36.85 -4.66
N CYS A 935 -16.86 36.00 -4.21
CA CYS A 935 -15.43 36.11 -4.53
C CYS A 935 -15.11 35.81 -6.01
N ILE A 936 -14.04 36.45 -6.50
CA ILE A 936 -13.42 36.13 -7.79
C ILE A 936 -12.79 34.72 -7.72
N SER A 937 -12.81 33.97 -8.82
CA SER A 937 -12.33 32.59 -8.93
C SER A 937 -10.95 32.32 -8.29
N GLU A 938 -9.98 33.21 -8.48
CA GLU A 938 -8.60 33.05 -7.96
C GLU A 938 -8.49 33.22 -6.43
N ILE A 939 -9.50 33.82 -5.79
CA ILE A 939 -9.53 34.13 -4.34
C ILE A 939 -10.32 33.07 -3.57
N LYS A 940 -11.21 32.32 -4.24
CA LYS A 940 -12.05 31.28 -3.65
C LYS A 940 -11.22 30.22 -2.93
N GLU A 941 -11.57 29.92 -1.69
CA GLU A 941 -10.84 28.96 -0.84
C GLU A 941 -11.45 27.56 -0.95
N SER A 942 -10.64 26.58 -1.35
CA SER A 942 -11.10 25.20 -1.58
C SER A 942 -11.58 24.49 -0.31
N GLN A 943 -11.09 24.92 0.87
CA GLN A 943 -11.50 24.39 2.18
C GLN A 943 -13.00 24.55 2.48
N VAL A 944 -13.68 25.51 1.84
CA VAL A 944 -15.14 25.69 2.01
C VAL A 944 -15.90 24.46 1.49
N LEU A 945 -15.41 23.81 0.42
CA LEU A 945 -16.00 22.58 -0.12
C LEU A 945 -15.89 21.41 0.87
N ILE A 946 -14.74 21.27 1.54
CA ILE A 946 -14.54 20.26 2.60
C ILE A 946 -15.46 20.52 3.79
N LEU A 947 -15.60 21.79 4.20
CA LEU A 947 -16.50 22.17 5.29
C LEU A 947 -17.94 21.75 4.97
N SER A 948 -18.42 22.04 3.76
CA SER A 948 -19.75 21.66 3.31
C SER A 948 -19.94 20.15 3.18
N SER A 949 -18.93 19.44 2.69
CA SER A 949 -18.89 17.97 2.70
C SER A 949 -19.02 17.42 4.13
N THR A 950 -18.21 17.91 5.06
CA THR A 950 -18.22 17.47 6.48
C THR A 950 -19.56 17.74 7.14
N ILE A 951 -20.21 18.86 6.84
CA ILE A 951 -21.57 19.19 7.30
C ILE A 951 -22.58 18.16 6.78
N ILE A 952 -22.54 17.81 5.49
CA ILE A 952 -23.46 16.84 4.89
C ILE A 952 -23.27 15.44 5.51
N VAL A 953 -22.02 15.00 5.66
CA VAL A 953 -21.70 13.67 6.22
C VAL A 953 -22.11 13.58 7.69
N ARG A 954 -21.73 14.58 8.50
CA ARG A 954 -21.87 14.51 9.96
C ARG A 954 -23.21 15.02 10.47
N LEU A 955 -23.88 15.93 9.76
CA LEU A 955 -25.17 16.51 10.16
C LEU A 955 -26.30 16.07 9.23
N ASN A 956 -26.20 14.86 8.67
CA ASN A 956 -27.13 14.33 7.68
C ASN A 956 -28.61 14.41 8.10
N ASP A 957 -28.96 14.09 9.35
CA ASP A 957 -30.34 14.10 9.86
C ASP A 957 -30.90 15.52 9.92
N ILE A 958 -30.04 16.48 10.26
CA ILE A 958 -30.38 17.90 10.34
C ILE A 958 -30.55 18.50 8.94
N VAL A 959 -29.61 18.20 8.03
CA VAL A 959 -29.64 18.65 6.64
C VAL A 959 -30.84 18.02 5.91
N LYS A 960 -31.18 16.76 6.20
CA LYS A 960 -32.38 16.10 5.66
C LYS A 960 -33.67 16.73 6.15
N ALA A 961 -33.71 17.18 7.41
CA ALA A 961 -34.87 17.85 8.00
C ALA A 961 -35.04 19.30 7.52
N ASN A 962 -33.96 19.97 7.12
CA ASN A 962 -33.95 21.37 6.70
C ASN A 962 -33.50 21.54 5.24
N ASN A 963 -34.44 21.37 4.31
CA ASN A 963 -34.17 21.48 2.87
C ASN A 963 -33.61 22.85 2.44
N ASP A 964 -33.93 23.93 3.16
CA ASP A 964 -33.46 25.28 2.83
C ASP A 964 -31.95 25.41 3.02
N LEU A 965 -31.37 24.75 4.02
CA LEU A 965 -29.94 24.72 4.26
C LEU A 965 -29.20 23.97 3.14
N PHE A 966 -29.72 22.81 2.72
CA PHE A 966 -29.14 22.04 1.61
C PHE A 966 -29.16 22.85 0.30
N ASN A 967 -30.30 23.49 0.01
CA ASN A 967 -30.46 24.33 -1.17
C ASN A 967 -29.50 25.54 -1.15
N ALA A 968 -29.30 26.17 0.01
CA ALA A 968 -28.35 27.27 0.16
C ALA A 968 -26.90 26.82 -0.12
N ILE A 969 -26.49 25.66 0.42
CA ILE A 969 -25.14 25.11 0.20
C ILE A 969 -24.89 24.84 -1.29
N ILE A 970 -25.83 24.16 -1.97
CA ILE A 970 -25.72 23.86 -3.40
C ILE A 970 -25.71 25.14 -4.23
N TYR A 971 -26.61 26.09 -3.94
CA TYR A 971 -26.71 27.35 -4.69
C TYR A 971 -25.40 28.16 -4.65
N HIS A 972 -24.78 28.30 -3.48
CA HIS A 972 -23.56 29.10 -3.36
C HIS A 972 -22.31 28.43 -3.96
N LEU A 973 -22.22 27.09 -3.87
CA LEU A 973 -21.00 26.36 -4.21
C LEU A 973 -20.97 25.76 -5.62
N PHE A 974 -22.10 25.24 -6.10
CA PHE A 974 -22.10 24.32 -7.24
C PHE A 974 -21.72 25.01 -8.55
N GLU A 975 -22.51 25.99 -9.01
CA GLU A 975 -22.28 26.70 -10.28
C GLU A 975 -21.00 27.55 -10.25
N SER A 976 -20.74 28.17 -9.09
CA SER A 976 -19.58 29.03 -8.88
C SER A 976 -18.25 28.26 -8.92
N THR A 977 -18.25 26.97 -8.57
CA THR A 977 -17.06 26.09 -8.65
C THR A 977 -16.99 25.38 -10.01
N LEU A 978 -18.12 24.95 -10.57
CA LEU A 978 -18.16 24.29 -11.88
C LEU A 978 -17.59 25.18 -13.00
N SER A 979 -17.91 26.47 -12.97
CA SER A 979 -17.35 27.47 -13.90
C SER A 979 -15.82 27.64 -13.81
N MET A 980 -15.20 27.27 -12.68
CA MET A 980 -13.74 27.32 -12.54
C MET A 980 -13.05 26.11 -13.15
N ILE A 981 -13.68 24.94 -13.05
CA ILE A 981 -13.03 23.66 -13.37
C ILE A 981 -13.30 23.20 -14.81
N LYS A 982 -14.40 23.65 -15.44
CA LYS A 982 -14.85 23.15 -16.75
C LYS A 982 -13.88 23.39 -17.91
N ASP A 983 -13.15 24.51 -17.92
CA ASP A 983 -12.44 24.99 -19.12
C ASP A 983 -11.00 24.44 -19.31
N ASN A 984 -10.35 23.97 -18.24
CA ASN A 984 -8.94 23.55 -18.30
C ASN A 984 -8.67 22.38 -17.36
N PHE A 985 -8.18 21.23 -17.83
CA PHE A 985 -7.95 20.03 -17.02
C PHE A 985 -6.90 20.16 -15.89
N HIS A 986 -6.04 21.18 -15.93
CA HIS A 986 -4.95 21.35 -14.94
C HIS A 986 -5.19 22.46 -13.92
N ALA A 987 -6.17 23.34 -14.14
CA ALA A 987 -6.41 24.47 -13.26
C ALA A 987 -7.20 24.04 -12.01
N TYR A 988 -6.80 24.58 -10.85
CA TYR A 988 -7.48 24.38 -9.54
C TYR A 988 -7.60 22.90 -9.11
N PRO A 989 -6.48 22.17 -8.91
CA PRO A 989 -6.51 20.74 -8.54
C PRO A 989 -7.24 20.49 -7.22
N ASP A 990 -6.95 21.28 -6.18
CA ASP A 990 -7.60 21.16 -4.86
C ASP A 990 -9.12 21.38 -4.95
N HIS A 991 -9.57 22.38 -5.72
CA HIS A 991 -11.01 22.65 -5.90
C HIS A 991 -11.69 21.50 -6.62
N ARG A 992 -11.07 20.88 -7.63
CA ARG A 992 -11.63 19.68 -8.30
C ARG A 992 -11.79 18.54 -7.32
N GLU A 993 -10.73 18.24 -6.58
CA GLU A 993 -10.71 17.11 -5.66
C GLU A 993 -11.83 17.23 -4.62
N PHE A 994 -11.91 18.39 -3.97
CA PHE A 994 -12.91 18.62 -2.93
C PHE A 994 -14.32 18.82 -3.50
N PHE A 995 -14.46 19.34 -4.72
CA PHE A 995 -15.74 19.43 -5.40
C PHE A 995 -16.33 18.04 -5.66
N TYR A 996 -15.55 17.12 -6.25
CA TYR A 996 -16.04 15.76 -6.50
C TYR A 996 -16.24 14.95 -5.22
N SER A 997 -15.42 15.17 -4.18
CA SER A 997 -15.69 14.61 -2.85
C SER A 997 -17.03 15.12 -2.30
N PHE A 998 -17.29 16.42 -2.40
CA PHE A 998 -18.55 17.02 -1.99
C PHE A 998 -19.75 16.46 -2.77
N LEU A 999 -19.63 16.24 -4.09
CA LEU A 999 -20.69 15.59 -4.88
C LEU A 999 -20.90 14.13 -4.43
N ALA A 1000 -19.82 13.39 -4.14
CA ALA A 1000 -19.93 12.03 -3.61
C ALA A 1000 -20.72 11.99 -2.30
N ASP A 1001 -20.41 12.89 -1.36
CA ASP A 1001 -21.09 12.96 -0.06
C ASP A 1001 -22.56 13.39 -0.21
N CYS A 1002 -22.86 14.32 -1.13
CA CYS A 1002 -24.23 14.68 -1.49
C CYS A 1002 -25.04 13.45 -1.96
N ASN A 1003 -24.44 12.63 -2.81
CA ASN A 1003 -25.06 11.43 -3.37
C ASN A 1003 -25.27 10.32 -2.34
N GLU A 1004 -24.34 10.15 -1.39
CA GLU A 1004 -24.44 9.11 -0.35
C GLU A 1004 -25.43 9.50 0.76
N PHE A 1005 -25.33 10.73 1.29
CA PHE A 1005 -26.06 11.11 2.49
C PHE A 1005 -27.36 11.89 2.20
N CYS A 1006 -27.45 12.63 1.09
CA CYS A 1006 -28.57 13.51 0.76
C CYS A 1006 -29.21 13.22 -0.62
N PHE A 1007 -29.25 11.95 -1.02
CA PHE A 1007 -29.76 11.52 -2.33
C PHE A 1007 -31.18 12.02 -2.65
N LEU A 1008 -32.12 11.92 -1.70
CA LEU A 1008 -33.51 12.35 -1.92
C LEU A 1008 -33.64 13.87 -2.09
N GLN A 1009 -32.79 14.64 -1.41
CA GLN A 1009 -32.75 16.09 -1.51
C GLN A 1009 -32.21 16.56 -2.87
N LEU A 1010 -31.32 15.79 -3.52
CA LEU A 1010 -30.83 16.10 -4.87
C LEU A 1010 -31.97 16.15 -5.91
N PHE A 1011 -32.99 15.30 -5.79
CA PHE A 1011 -34.16 15.32 -6.69
C PHE A 1011 -35.13 16.46 -6.41
N ASN A 1012 -35.02 17.13 -5.27
CA ASN A 1012 -35.79 18.33 -4.96
C ASN A 1012 -35.17 19.60 -5.55
N LEU A 1013 -33.98 19.51 -6.16
CA LEU A 1013 -33.33 20.62 -6.84
C LEU A 1013 -34.03 20.96 -8.18
N PRO A 1014 -33.91 22.21 -8.67
CA PRO A 1014 -34.35 22.59 -10.00
C PRO A 1014 -33.74 21.69 -11.09
N GLY A 1015 -34.53 21.27 -12.08
CA GLY A 1015 -34.10 20.32 -13.12
C GLY A 1015 -32.85 20.74 -13.93
N ASN A 1016 -32.60 22.05 -14.05
CA ASN A 1016 -31.39 22.57 -14.69
C ASN A 1016 -30.12 22.24 -13.89
N ILE A 1017 -30.18 22.35 -12.55
CA ILE A 1017 -29.04 22.08 -11.66
C ILE A 1017 -28.76 20.58 -11.62
N LEU A 1018 -29.81 19.74 -11.58
CA LEU A 1018 -29.68 18.29 -11.63
C LEU A 1018 -29.02 17.81 -12.95
N THR A 1019 -29.35 18.44 -14.07
CA THR A 1019 -28.71 18.15 -15.36
C THR A 1019 -27.22 18.49 -15.33
N LEU A 1020 -26.86 19.69 -14.84
CA LEU A 1020 -25.46 20.10 -14.68
C LEU A 1020 -24.69 19.20 -13.70
N TYR A 1021 -25.36 18.70 -12.65
CA TYR A 1021 -24.78 17.73 -11.71
C TYR A 1021 -24.32 16.46 -12.43
N ILE A 1022 -25.19 15.85 -13.24
CA ILE A 1022 -24.86 14.64 -14.00
C ILE A 1022 -23.79 14.93 -15.07
N GLU A 1023 -23.88 16.05 -15.79
CA GLU A 1023 -22.87 16.46 -16.76
C GLU A 1023 -21.49 16.68 -16.11
N SER A 1024 -21.44 17.21 -14.89
CA SER A 1024 -20.18 17.40 -14.15
C SER A 1024 -19.51 16.07 -13.77
N ILE A 1025 -20.30 15.03 -13.49
CA ILE A 1025 -19.80 13.66 -13.24
C ILE A 1025 -19.29 13.05 -14.55
N ILE A 1026 -20.02 13.20 -15.66
CA ILE A 1026 -19.59 12.72 -16.98
C ILE A 1026 -18.26 13.37 -17.39
N TRP A 1027 -18.11 14.67 -17.15
CA TRP A 1027 -16.86 15.36 -17.42
C TRP A 1027 -15.70 14.84 -16.55
N ALA A 1028 -15.96 14.47 -15.29
CA ALA A 1028 -14.95 13.91 -14.39
C ALA A 1028 -14.34 12.61 -14.92
N ILE A 1029 -15.17 11.76 -15.53
CA ILE A 1029 -14.75 10.44 -16.05
C ILE A 1029 -13.74 10.57 -17.20
N ARG A 1030 -13.75 11.71 -17.91
CA ARG A 1030 -12.82 12.00 -19.03
C ARG A 1030 -11.52 12.67 -18.60
N HIS A 1031 -11.33 12.88 -17.31
CA HIS A 1031 -10.20 13.65 -16.79
C HIS A 1031 -8.87 12.90 -17.02
N GLU A 1032 -7.81 13.61 -17.40
CA GLU A 1032 -6.49 13.01 -17.67
C GLU A 1032 -5.80 12.48 -16.40
N GLN A 1033 -6.05 13.11 -15.26
CA GLN A 1033 -5.55 12.60 -13.97
C GLN A 1033 -6.34 11.37 -13.50
N PRO A 1034 -5.68 10.22 -13.27
CA PRO A 1034 -6.33 8.95 -12.95
C PRO A 1034 -7.19 9.02 -11.69
N ASN A 1035 -6.65 9.61 -10.60
CA ASN A 1035 -7.38 9.78 -9.34
C ASN A 1035 -8.72 10.52 -9.49
N MET A 1036 -8.81 11.49 -10.41
CA MET A 1036 -10.04 12.26 -10.62
C MET A 1036 -11.05 11.50 -11.47
N ALA A 1037 -10.58 10.83 -12.52
CA ALA A 1037 -11.43 9.95 -13.33
C ALA A 1037 -12.04 8.82 -12.49
N GLU A 1038 -11.24 8.20 -11.62
CA GLU A 1038 -11.70 7.17 -10.68
C GLU A 1038 -12.74 7.71 -9.69
N LYS A 1039 -12.51 8.87 -9.07
CA LYS A 1039 -13.50 9.51 -8.19
C LYS A 1039 -14.82 9.77 -8.92
N GLY A 1040 -14.76 10.28 -10.15
CA GLY A 1040 -15.94 10.50 -10.99
C GLY A 1040 -16.72 9.21 -11.28
N LEU A 1041 -16.00 8.12 -11.62
CA LEU A 1041 -16.59 6.81 -11.86
C LEU A 1041 -17.24 6.21 -10.60
N ILE A 1042 -16.61 6.36 -9.43
CA ILE A 1042 -17.16 5.92 -8.13
C ILE A 1042 -18.47 6.67 -7.83
N VAL A 1043 -18.47 8.00 -8.00
CA VAL A 1043 -19.68 8.82 -7.79
C VAL A 1043 -20.80 8.36 -8.73
N LEU A 1044 -20.49 8.12 -10.01
CA LEU A 1044 -21.46 7.64 -11.00
C LEU A 1044 -22.02 6.27 -10.62
N TYR A 1045 -21.15 5.33 -10.24
CA TYR A 1045 -21.54 3.98 -9.83
C TYR A 1045 -22.47 4.01 -8.62
N ASN A 1046 -22.10 4.72 -7.56
CA ASN A 1046 -22.92 4.89 -6.38
C ASN A 1046 -24.26 5.57 -6.70
N PHE A 1047 -24.25 6.56 -7.60
CA PHE A 1047 -25.47 7.24 -8.05
C PHE A 1047 -26.43 6.26 -8.73
N LEU A 1048 -25.92 5.41 -9.64
CA LEU A 1048 -26.74 4.38 -10.31
C LEU A 1048 -27.29 3.35 -9.32
N ILE A 1049 -26.49 2.88 -8.37
CA ILE A 1049 -26.95 1.95 -7.33
C ILE A 1049 -28.05 2.56 -6.47
N ASN A 1050 -27.85 3.80 -6.00
CA ASN A 1050 -28.85 4.49 -5.18
C ASN A 1050 -30.16 4.68 -5.94
N LEU A 1051 -30.07 4.98 -7.24
CA LEU A 1051 -31.20 5.09 -8.14
C LEU A 1051 -31.94 3.75 -8.30
N ILE A 1052 -31.23 2.62 -8.43
CA ILE A 1052 -31.83 1.27 -8.51
C ILE A 1052 -32.48 0.85 -7.17
N ASN A 1053 -31.78 1.03 -6.05
CA ASN A 1053 -32.23 0.60 -4.73
C ASN A 1053 -33.47 1.38 -4.25
N HIS A 1054 -33.53 2.69 -4.49
CA HIS A 1054 -34.69 3.51 -4.13
C HIS A 1054 -35.97 3.11 -4.87
N ASN A 1055 -35.87 2.48 -6.05
CA ASN A 1055 -37.03 1.96 -6.78
C ASN A 1055 -37.50 0.58 -6.27
N SER A 1056 -36.65 -0.16 -5.56
CA SER A 1056 -36.94 -1.51 -5.06
C SER A 1056 -37.63 -1.53 -3.69
N SER A 1057 -37.60 -0.42 -2.93
CA SER A 1057 -38.09 -0.34 -1.54
C SER A 1057 -39.59 -0.03 -1.36
N LYS A 1058 -40.47 -0.58 -2.22
CA LYS A 1058 -41.93 -0.59 -2.00
C LYS A 1058 -42.50 -2.01 -2.03
N ASN A 1059 -42.37 -2.74 -0.93
CA ASN A 1059 -43.21 -3.93 -0.65
C ASN A 1059 -44.00 -3.87 0.67
N ASN A 1060 -43.92 -2.78 1.44
CA ASN A 1060 -44.78 -2.59 2.62
C ASN A 1060 -45.77 -1.46 2.35
N GLY A 1061 -47.03 -1.85 2.17
CA GLY A 1061 -48.11 -0.97 1.75
C GLY A 1061 -48.33 0.20 2.71
N ILE A 1062 -48.13 1.41 2.18
CA ILE A 1062 -48.99 2.59 2.37
C ILE A 1062 -48.78 3.44 1.10
N GLN A 1063 -49.89 3.77 0.45
CA GLN A 1063 -49.93 4.55 -0.77
C GLN A 1063 -49.37 5.96 -0.53
N SER A 1064 -48.22 6.26 -1.13
CA SER A 1064 -47.88 7.62 -1.57
C SER A 1064 -47.36 7.58 -3.02
N SER A 1065 -48.20 8.21 -3.84
CA SER A 1065 -48.15 8.68 -5.24
C SER A 1065 -46.85 8.55 -6.07
N CYS A 1066 -46.96 7.81 -7.19
CA CYS A 1066 -46.68 8.14 -8.61
C CYS A 1066 -45.46 8.99 -9.07
N ALA A 1067 -44.75 9.74 -8.22
CA ALA A 1067 -43.64 10.60 -8.67
C ALA A 1067 -42.27 9.88 -8.70
N GLN A 1068 -42.09 8.82 -7.91
CA GLN A 1068 -40.78 8.19 -7.66
C GLN A 1068 -40.38 7.13 -8.69
N SER A 1069 -41.33 6.43 -9.33
CA SER A 1069 -41.02 5.58 -10.48
C SER A 1069 -40.73 6.39 -11.74
N ASN A 1070 -41.21 7.63 -11.82
CA ASN A 1070 -40.99 8.51 -12.97
C ASN A 1070 -39.54 9.05 -13.05
N THR A 1071 -38.80 9.12 -11.94
CA THR A 1071 -37.44 9.69 -11.92
C THR A 1071 -36.41 8.78 -12.58
N LEU A 1072 -36.49 7.46 -12.40
CA LEU A 1072 -35.61 6.52 -13.11
C LEU A 1072 -35.86 6.55 -14.61
N PHE A 1073 -37.12 6.62 -15.03
CA PHE A 1073 -37.48 6.65 -16.44
C PHE A 1073 -37.05 7.98 -17.08
N GLN A 1074 -37.20 9.11 -16.37
CA GLN A 1074 -36.71 10.42 -16.82
C GLN A 1074 -35.18 10.46 -16.93
N PHE A 1075 -34.46 9.91 -15.94
CA PHE A 1075 -33.00 9.82 -15.97
C PHE A 1075 -32.52 8.93 -17.13
N CYS A 1076 -33.08 7.72 -17.26
CA CYS A 1076 -32.69 6.81 -18.32
C CYS A 1076 -32.99 7.39 -19.72
N HIS A 1077 -34.11 8.08 -19.89
CA HIS A 1077 -34.44 8.75 -21.15
C HIS A 1077 -33.45 9.87 -21.49
N ALA A 1078 -32.99 10.64 -20.50
CA ALA A 1078 -32.13 11.79 -20.74
C ALA A 1078 -30.63 11.44 -20.88
N PHE A 1079 -30.11 10.50 -20.07
CA PHE A 1079 -28.66 10.34 -19.89
C PHE A 1079 -28.13 8.93 -20.20
N TYR A 1080 -28.95 7.88 -20.30
CA TYR A 1080 -28.48 6.50 -20.42
C TYR A 1080 -27.54 6.26 -21.62
N LEU A 1081 -27.98 6.63 -22.83
CA LEU A 1081 -27.18 6.46 -24.05
C LEU A 1081 -25.93 7.35 -24.07
N SER A 1082 -26.00 8.52 -23.42
CA SER A 1082 -24.87 9.42 -23.26
C SER A 1082 -23.80 8.80 -22.38
N ILE A 1083 -24.19 8.25 -21.22
CA ILE A 1083 -23.28 7.61 -20.27
C ILE A 1083 -22.61 6.38 -20.92
N ILE A 1084 -23.37 5.53 -21.64
CA ILE A 1084 -22.80 4.39 -22.37
C ILE A 1084 -21.73 4.85 -23.37
N ARG A 1085 -22.03 5.89 -24.16
CA ARG A 1085 -21.07 6.43 -25.14
C ARG A 1085 -19.79 6.88 -24.47
N GLU A 1086 -19.89 7.69 -23.42
CA GLU A 1086 -18.70 8.25 -22.75
C GLU A 1086 -17.89 7.15 -22.05
N ILE A 1087 -18.53 6.12 -21.48
CA ILE A 1087 -17.82 4.96 -20.91
C ILE A 1087 -17.05 4.19 -21.99
N PHE A 1088 -17.65 3.94 -23.16
CA PHE A 1088 -16.92 3.30 -24.26
C PHE A 1088 -15.79 4.18 -24.82
N CYS A 1089 -15.97 5.50 -24.87
CA CYS A 1089 -14.90 6.42 -25.26
C CYS A 1089 -13.70 6.34 -24.30
N VAL A 1090 -13.97 6.33 -22.99
CA VAL A 1090 -12.91 6.26 -21.96
C VAL A 1090 -12.30 4.86 -21.86
N LEU A 1091 -13.09 3.79 -21.98
CA LEU A 1091 -12.58 2.40 -22.06
C LEU A 1091 -11.65 2.18 -23.24
N THR A 1092 -11.84 2.91 -24.33
CA THR A 1092 -11.05 2.78 -25.56
C THR A 1092 -9.91 3.80 -25.67
N ASP A 1093 -9.81 4.76 -24.75
CA ASP A 1093 -8.69 5.70 -24.66
C ASP A 1093 -7.46 5.01 -24.01
N THR A 1094 -6.25 5.40 -24.41
CA THR A 1094 -5.00 4.93 -23.76
C THR A 1094 -4.73 5.67 -22.46
N LEU A 1095 -5.28 6.88 -22.28
CA LEU A 1095 -4.98 7.72 -21.11
C LEU A 1095 -5.78 7.33 -19.84
N HIS A 1096 -6.83 6.51 -19.97
CA HIS A 1096 -7.78 6.23 -18.88
C HIS A 1096 -7.81 4.76 -18.45
N THR A 1097 -6.71 4.04 -18.63
CA THR A 1097 -6.56 2.61 -18.26
C THR A 1097 -6.75 2.36 -16.77
N SER A 1098 -6.33 3.29 -15.90
CA SER A 1098 -6.46 3.12 -14.43
C SER A 1098 -7.91 2.97 -13.96
N GLY A 1099 -8.87 3.55 -14.70
CA GLY A 1099 -10.29 3.53 -14.37
C GLY A 1099 -11.05 2.28 -14.81
N PHE A 1100 -10.40 1.29 -15.44
CA PHE A 1100 -11.07 0.15 -16.07
C PHE A 1100 -12.02 -0.61 -15.14
N GLN A 1101 -11.65 -0.79 -13.86
CA GLN A 1101 -12.51 -1.45 -12.87
C GLN A 1101 -13.87 -0.77 -12.77
N TYR A 1102 -13.87 0.54 -12.51
CA TYR A 1102 -15.12 1.25 -12.30
C TYR A 1102 -15.86 1.50 -13.62
N GLN A 1103 -15.15 1.66 -14.74
CA GLN A 1103 -15.75 1.72 -16.08
C GLN A 1103 -16.55 0.45 -16.39
N THR A 1104 -15.97 -0.72 -16.14
CA THR A 1104 -16.64 -2.02 -16.34
C THR A 1104 -17.76 -2.26 -15.33
N MET A 1105 -17.61 -1.85 -14.06
CA MET A 1105 -18.69 -1.94 -13.06
C MET A 1105 -19.89 -1.07 -13.42
N VAL A 1106 -19.65 0.17 -13.89
CA VAL A 1106 -20.72 1.06 -14.37
C VAL A 1106 -21.37 0.48 -15.62
N LEU A 1107 -20.58 -0.02 -16.58
CA LEU A 1107 -21.08 -0.66 -17.79
C LEU A 1107 -21.94 -1.89 -17.47
N TYR A 1108 -21.49 -2.72 -16.52
CA TYR A 1108 -22.22 -3.89 -16.03
C TYR A 1108 -23.59 -3.52 -15.47
N GLU A 1109 -23.67 -2.51 -14.59
CA GLU A 1109 -24.96 -2.06 -14.03
C GLU A 1109 -25.87 -1.43 -15.12
N LEU A 1110 -25.32 -0.69 -16.09
CA LEU A 1110 -26.10 -0.14 -17.20
C LEU A 1110 -26.72 -1.23 -18.08
N ILE A 1111 -25.95 -2.30 -18.38
CA ILE A 1111 -26.45 -3.43 -19.17
C ILE A 1111 -27.50 -4.21 -18.37
N LYS A 1112 -27.26 -4.41 -17.07
CA LYS A 1112 -28.22 -5.04 -16.16
C LYS A 1112 -29.57 -4.29 -16.11
N ILE A 1113 -29.55 -2.95 -16.09
CA ILE A 1113 -30.78 -2.14 -16.18
C ILE A 1113 -31.58 -2.45 -17.46
N SER A 1114 -30.90 -2.64 -18.59
CA SER A 1114 -31.56 -2.94 -19.88
C SER A 1114 -32.09 -4.38 -19.99
N GLU A 1115 -31.48 -5.33 -19.27
CA GLU A 1115 -31.82 -6.75 -19.33
C GLU A 1115 -32.96 -7.12 -18.37
N PHE A 1116 -32.90 -6.65 -17.12
CA PHE A 1116 -33.91 -6.99 -16.10
C PHE A 1116 -35.22 -6.23 -16.23
N SER A 1117 -35.35 -5.35 -17.23
CA SER A 1117 -36.61 -4.71 -17.62
C SER A 1117 -37.41 -4.19 -16.41
N LEU A 1118 -36.83 -3.29 -15.59
CA LEU A 1118 -37.57 -2.53 -14.55
C LEU A 1118 -38.73 -1.67 -15.14
N PHE A 1119 -38.96 -1.76 -16.44
CA PHE A 1119 -39.95 -1.06 -17.25
C PHE A 1119 -41.23 -1.86 -17.51
N GLU A 1120 -41.30 -3.15 -17.12
CA GLU A 1120 -42.53 -3.95 -17.21
C GLU A 1120 -43.29 -3.93 -15.88
N GLY A 1121 -44.29 -3.06 -15.79
CA GLY A 1121 -45.31 -3.16 -14.74
C GLY A 1121 -46.10 -4.46 -14.90
N ASN A 1122 -46.08 -5.30 -13.85
CA ASN A 1122 -47.04 -6.35 -13.52
C ASN A 1122 -47.65 -7.15 -14.70
N GLN A 1123 -47.15 -8.36 -14.95
CA GLN A 1123 -48.03 -9.47 -15.30
C GLN A 1123 -47.63 -10.74 -14.55
N GLY A 1124 -48.30 -10.97 -13.42
CA GLY A 1124 -48.55 -12.32 -12.95
C GLY A 1124 -49.59 -13.00 -13.84
N ASN A 1125 -49.34 -14.27 -14.13
CA ASN A 1125 -50.23 -15.30 -14.70
C ASN A 1125 -50.26 -15.50 -16.23
N LYS A 1126 -49.61 -16.62 -16.60
CA LYS A 1126 -50.03 -17.68 -17.53
C LYS A 1126 -50.56 -17.28 -18.92
N GLN A 1127 -49.80 -17.74 -19.92
CA GLN A 1127 -50.25 -18.35 -21.18
C GLN A 1127 -51.50 -17.74 -21.82
N THR A 1128 -51.33 -16.94 -22.86
CA THR A 1128 -51.87 -17.25 -24.21
C THR A 1128 -51.36 -16.23 -25.23
N ASN A 1129 -51.09 -16.74 -26.43
CA ASN A 1129 -50.78 -15.97 -27.64
C ASN A 1129 -51.79 -14.84 -27.87
N ILE A 1130 -51.31 -13.66 -28.30
CA ILE A 1130 -51.73 -12.94 -29.52
C ILE A 1130 -50.91 -11.63 -29.58
N ALA A 1131 -50.51 -11.30 -30.80
CA ALA A 1131 -49.79 -10.10 -31.19
C ALA A 1131 -50.44 -8.77 -30.74
N SER A 1132 -49.62 -7.72 -30.84
CA SER A 1132 -49.95 -6.28 -30.97
C SER A 1132 -49.93 -5.40 -29.70
N ASN A 1133 -48.95 -4.50 -29.72
CA ASN A 1133 -49.01 -3.09 -29.29
C ASN A 1133 -49.53 -2.77 -27.87
N SER A 1134 -48.61 -2.68 -26.91
CA SER A 1134 -48.76 -1.77 -25.76
C SER A 1134 -47.63 -0.74 -25.74
N SER A 1135 -47.87 0.35 -26.46
CA SER A 1135 -47.14 1.61 -26.40
C SER A 1135 -47.48 2.35 -25.10
N LEU A 1136 -46.50 2.58 -24.23
CA LEU A 1136 -46.51 3.74 -23.34
C LEU A 1136 -46.05 4.92 -24.21
N ILE A 1137 -47.01 5.76 -24.58
CA ILE A 1137 -46.80 6.98 -25.39
C ILE A 1137 -46.22 8.04 -24.46
N CYS A 1138 -45.07 8.62 -24.83
CA CYS A 1138 -44.60 9.89 -24.29
C CYS A 1138 -45.29 11.00 -25.10
N ASP A 1139 -46.16 11.79 -24.46
CA ASP A 1139 -46.91 12.85 -25.13
C ASP A 1139 -46.04 14.04 -25.57
N SER A 1140 -44.72 14.04 -25.29
CA SER A 1140 -43.80 15.10 -25.67
C SER A 1140 -42.91 14.78 -26.88
N CYS A 1141 -43.00 13.58 -27.45
CA CYS A 1141 -42.12 13.14 -28.53
C CYS A 1141 -42.91 12.76 -29.79
N GLN A 1142 -42.97 13.69 -30.76
CA GLN A 1142 -43.62 13.52 -32.07
C GLN A 1142 -42.91 12.44 -32.92
N GLY A 1143 -43.21 11.16 -32.67
CA GLY A 1143 -43.08 10.12 -33.67
C GLY A 1143 -41.66 9.58 -33.93
N THR A 1144 -40.83 9.41 -32.90
CA THR A 1144 -39.68 8.49 -32.99
C THR A 1144 -39.68 7.58 -31.77
N THR A 1145 -39.71 6.27 -32.02
CA THR A 1145 -39.78 5.22 -31.01
C THR A 1145 -38.53 5.21 -30.12
N CYS A 1146 -38.58 5.78 -28.92
CA CYS A 1146 -37.55 5.59 -27.90
C CYS A 1146 -38.12 4.77 -26.74
N LYS A 1147 -38.30 3.47 -26.98
CA LYS A 1147 -38.25 2.48 -25.91
C LYS A 1147 -36.81 2.01 -25.82
N ILE A 1148 -36.15 2.19 -24.67
CA ILE A 1148 -34.86 1.56 -24.38
C ILE A 1148 -35.14 0.05 -24.32
N SER A 1149 -34.97 -0.65 -25.43
CA SER A 1149 -35.12 -2.10 -25.53
C SER A 1149 -33.74 -2.75 -25.56
N LYS A 1150 -33.60 -3.96 -25.03
CA LYS A 1150 -32.35 -4.75 -25.09
C LYS A 1150 -31.78 -4.77 -26.52
N VAL A 1151 -32.64 -5.01 -27.51
CA VAL A 1151 -32.26 -5.03 -28.94
C VAL A 1151 -31.76 -3.66 -29.42
N GLY A 1152 -32.45 -2.58 -29.07
CA GLY A 1152 -32.03 -1.22 -29.47
C GLY A 1152 -30.72 -0.77 -28.84
N VAL A 1153 -30.43 -1.19 -27.60
CA VAL A 1153 -29.13 -0.90 -26.95
C VAL A 1153 -28.00 -1.73 -27.58
N MET A 1154 -28.25 -3.00 -27.91
CA MET A 1154 -27.27 -3.84 -28.60
C MET A 1154 -26.90 -3.29 -29.98
N GLU A 1155 -27.90 -2.89 -30.78
CA GLU A 1155 -27.67 -2.24 -32.08
C GLU A 1155 -26.88 -0.94 -31.94
N TYR A 1156 -27.20 -0.12 -30.93
CA TYR A 1156 -26.49 1.13 -30.67
C TYR A 1156 -25.01 0.91 -30.31
N ILE A 1157 -24.71 -0.08 -29.43
CA ILE A 1157 -23.33 -0.40 -29.04
C ILE A 1157 -22.55 -0.96 -30.25
N ALA A 1158 -23.16 -1.86 -31.03
CA ALA A 1158 -22.52 -2.42 -32.22
C ALA A 1158 -22.21 -1.32 -33.25
N ASP A 1159 -23.16 -0.43 -33.53
CA ASP A 1159 -22.96 0.70 -34.43
C ASP A 1159 -21.88 1.67 -33.94
N LEU A 1160 -21.82 1.92 -32.63
CA LEU A 1160 -20.82 2.79 -32.02
C LEU A 1160 -19.40 2.21 -32.20
N LEU A 1161 -19.23 0.91 -31.96
CA LEU A 1161 -17.94 0.23 -32.08
C LEU A 1161 -17.50 0.11 -33.54
N ILE A 1162 -18.39 -0.22 -34.47
CA ILE A 1162 -18.10 -0.31 -35.90
C ILE A 1162 -17.69 1.05 -36.49
N LYS A 1163 -18.35 2.14 -36.06
CA LYS A 1163 -17.99 3.51 -36.49
C LYS A 1163 -16.66 3.97 -35.90
N SER A 1164 -16.32 3.54 -34.69
CA SER A 1164 -15.11 3.95 -34.00
C SER A 1164 -13.87 3.18 -34.47
N PHE A 1165 -14.02 1.90 -34.84
CA PHE A 1165 -12.92 1.02 -35.23
C PHE A 1165 -13.15 0.37 -36.59
N ILE A 1166 -12.64 1.01 -37.65
CA ILE A 1166 -12.77 0.57 -39.05
C ILE A 1166 -12.04 -0.76 -39.31
N THR A 1167 -11.05 -1.09 -38.48
CA THR A 1167 -10.20 -2.28 -38.59
C THR A 1167 -10.84 -3.57 -38.05
N VAL A 1168 -11.89 -3.46 -37.22
CA VAL A 1168 -12.53 -4.62 -36.58
C VAL A 1168 -13.61 -5.20 -37.49
N GLN A 1169 -13.68 -6.52 -37.61
CA GLN A 1169 -14.70 -7.16 -38.43
C GLN A 1169 -16.08 -7.04 -37.77
N LYS A 1170 -17.12 -6.82 -38.59
CA LYS A 1170 -18.51 -6.67 -38.10
C LYS A 1170 -18.97 -7.88 -37.26
N GLU A 1171 -18.64 -9.09 -37.71
CA GLU A 1171 -18.98 -10.35 -37.02
C GLU A 1171 -18.35 -10.43 -35.62
N GLN A 1172 -17.14 -9.89 -35.43
CA GLN A 1172 -16.44 -9.88 -34.14
C GLN A 1172 -17.15 -8.95 -33.15
N VAL A 1173 -17.58 -7.76 -33.60
CA VAL A 1173 -18.33 -6.81 -32.77
C VAL A 1173 -19.68 -7.38 -32.35
N GLU A 1174 -20.39 -8.04 -33.28
CA GLU A 1174 -21.69 -8.66 -32.98
C GLU A 1174 -21.57 -9.80 -31.95
N VAL A 1175 -20.54 -10.65 -32.08
CA VAL A 1175 -20.23 -11.70 -31.08
C VAL A 1175 -19.89 -11.09 -29.73
N PHE A 1176 -19.02 -10.07 -29.70
CA PHE A 1176 -18.67 -9.37 -28.47
C PHE A 1176 -19.91 -8.79 -27.76
N VAL A 1177 -20.77 -8.08 -28.48
CA VAL A 1177 -21.99 -7.47 -27.89
C VAL A 1177 -22.96 -8.55 -27.38
N LEU A 1178 -23.09 -9.69 -28.07
CA LEU A 1178 -23.90 -10.81 -27.59
C LEU A 1178 -23.33 -11.42 -26.29
N GLU A 1179 -22.02 -11.65 -26.26
CA GLU A 1179 -21.33 -12.19 -25.07
C GLU A 1179 -21.34 -11.20 -23.89
N LEU A 1180 -21.26 -9.90 -24.17
CA LEU A 1180 -21.34 -8.83 -23.17
C LEU A 1180 -22.67 -8.87 -22.41
N PHE A 1181 -23.80 -9.12 -23.08
CA PHE A 1181 -25.09 -9.27 -22.41
C PHE A 1181 -25.23 -10.64 -21.72
N ASN A 1182 -24.71 -11.72 -22.32
CA ASN A 1182 -24.78 -13.05 -21.71
C ASN A 1182 -23.95 -13.18 -20.42
N SER A 1183 -22.82 -12.48 -20.33
CA SER A 1183 -21.95 -12.48 -19.16
C SER A 1183 -22.57 -11.80 -17.93
N VAL A 1184 -23.64 -11.00 -18.10
CA VAL A 1184 -24.39 -10.43 -16.96
C VAL A 1184 -25.15 -11.51 -16.18
N HIS A 1185 -25.42 -12.67 -16.80
CA HIS A 1185 -26.05 -13.83 -16.15
C HIS A 1185 -25.07 -14.70 -15.34
N SER A 1186 -23.75 -14.59 -15.54
CA SER A 1186 -22.77 -15.28 -14.69
C SER A 1186 -22.61 -14.53 -13.36
N LYS A 1187 -22.42 -15.25 -12.25
CA LYS A 1187 -22.39 -14.66 -10.89
C LYS A 1187 -21.14 -13.82 -10.60
N THR A 1188 -20.21 -13.67 -11.55
CA THR A 1188 -18.85 -13.13 -11.32
C THR A 1188 -18.54 -11.96 -12.26
N ILE A 1189 -18.35 -10.77 -11.69
CA ILE A 1189 -17.94 -9.53 -12.40
C ILE A 1189 -16.59 -9.72 -13.12
N SER A 1190 -15.71 -10.58 -12.60
CA SER A 1190 -14.41 -10.89 -13.20
C SER A 1190 -14.51 -11.48 -14.62
N ASP A 1191 -15.53 -12.29 -14.90
CA ASP A 1191 -15.73 -12.86 -16.24
C ASP A 1191 -16.12 -11.77 -17.25
N PHE A 1192 -16.98 -10.84 -16.83
CA PHE A 1192 -17.36 -9.66 -17.63
C PHE A 1192 -16.15 -8.77 -17.91
N GLN A 1193 -15.31 -8.53 -16.90
CA GLN A 1193 -14.08 -7.74 -17.03
C GLN A 1193 -13.07 -8.39 -17.98
N ARG A 1194 -12.86 -9.71 -17.87
CA ARG A 1194 -11.99 -10.47 -18.78
C ARG A 1194 -12.49 -10.38 -20.23
N LEU A 1195 -13.79 -10.43 -20.44
CA LEU A 1195 -14.40 -10.33 -21.78
C LEU A 1195 -14.18 -8.96 -22.42
N VAL A 1196 -14.39 -7.87 -21.66
CA VAL A 1196 -14.10 -6.51 -22.11
C VAL A 1196 -12.60 -6.32 -22.35
N HIS A 1197 -11.75 -6.88 -21.49
CA HIS A 1197 -10.29 -6.82 -21.65
C HIS A 1197 -9.81 -7.55 -22.91
N ASP A 1198 -10.26 -8.78 -23.14
CA ASP A 1198 -9.94 -9.55 -24.34
C ASP A 1198 -10.38 -8.80 -25.62
N PHE A 1199 -11.51 -8.10 -25.57
CA PHE A 1199 -11.98 -7.26 -26.67
C PHE A 1199 -11.13 -6.00 -26.86
N LEU A 1200 -10.70 -5.33 -25.77
CA LEU A 1200 -9.79 -4.18 -25.88
C LEU A 1200 -8.41 -4.58 -26.45
N ILE A 1201 -7.87 -5.74 -26.06
CA ILE A 1201 -6.66 -6.32 -26.66
C ILE A 1201 -6.87 -6.57 -28.16
N GLN A 1202 -8.07 -7.02 -28.56
CA GLN A 1202 -8.39 -7.26 -29.96
C GLN A 1202 -8.53 -5.96 -30.78
N ILE A 1203 -9.01 -4.86 -30.16
CA ILE A 1203 -9.21 -3.57 -30.83
C ILE A 1203 -7.90 -2.79 -31.02
N LYS A 1204 -6.93 -2.88 -30.08
CA LYS A 1204 -5.76 -1.99 -30.06
C LYS A 1204 -4.45 -2.59 -30.57
N GLU A 1205 -3.85 -1.89 -31.53
CA GLU A 1205 -2.41 -1.79 -31.85
C GLU A 1205 -1.56 -1.14 -30.70
N PHE A 1206 -1.78 -1.48 -29.43
CA PHE A 1206 -1.00 -0.94 -28.28
C PHE A 1206 -0.67 -2.04 -27.26
N THR A 1207 0.25 -2.94 -27.64
CA THR A 1207 0.68 -4.09 -26.82
C THR A 1207 1.95 -3.84 -26.00
N ASN A 1208 2.45 -2.61 -25.91
CA ASN A 1208 3.68 -2.33 -25.19
C ASN A 1208 3.39 -1.49 -23.94
N GLU A 1209 3.31 -2.19 -22.80
CA GLU A 1209 3.57 -1.76 -21.42
C GLU A 1209 2.40 -1.52 -20.42
N GLU A 1210 1.14 -1.38 -20.84
CA GLU A 1210 0.08 -0.89 -19.91
C GLU A 1210 -0.96 -1.94 -19.41
N SER A 1211 -0.88 -3.19 -19.85
CA SER A 1211 -1.70 -4.32 -19.32
C SER A 1211 -1.45 -4.58 -17.82
N LYS A 1212 -0.30 -4.17 -17.29
CA LYS A 1212 0.10 -4.31 -15.88
C LYS A 1212 -0.88 -3.68 -14.88
N GLN A 1213 -1.60 -2.63 -15.27
CA GLN A 1213 -2.50 -1.89 -14.37
C GLN A 1213 -3.79 -2.67 -14.07
N MET A 1214 -4.16 -3.63 -14.90
CA MET A 1214 -5.34 -4.48 -14.70
C MET A 1214 -5.13 -5.51 -13.59
N PHE A 1215 -3.92 -6.05 -13.50
CA PHE A 1215 -3.51 -6.92 -12.39
C PHE A 1215 -3.38 -6.19 -11.06
N GLU A 1216 -3.26 -4.85 -11.06
CA GLU A 1216 -3.25 -4.06 -9.82
C GLU A 1216 -4.59 -4.12 -9.08
N ILE A 1217 -5.71 -4.37 -9.77
CA ILE A 1217 -7.05 -4.44 -9.17
C ILE A 1217 -7.31 -5.81 -8.56
N GLU A 1218 -7.05 -6.91 -9.28
CA GLU A 1218 -7.08 -8.26 -8.69
C GLU A 1218 -6.10 -8.35 -7.53
N LYS A 1219 -4.91 -7.77 -7.70
CA LYS A 1219 -3.94 -7.58 -6.61
C LYS A 1219 -4.55 -6.73 -5.50
N SER A 1220 -5.22 -5.60 -5.75
CA SER A 1220 -5.76 -4.75 -4.68
C SER A 1220 -6.89 -5.40 -3.88
N ILE A 1221 -7.78 -6.16 -4.54
CA ILE A 1221 -8.87 -6.90 -3.90
C ILE A 1221 -8.31 -8.11 -3.15
N ALA A 1222 -7.38 -8.84 -3.77
CA ALA A 1222 -6.66 -9.92 -3.11
C ALA A 1222 -5.85 -9.41 -1.92
N LEU A 1223 -5.25 -8.21 -2.03
CA LEU A 1223 -4.45 -7.57 -0.99
C LEU A 1223 -5.34 -7.01 0.12
N LYS A 1224 -6.53 -6.45 -0.17
CA LYS A 1224 -7.54 -6.10 0.85
C LYS A 1224 -8.04 -7.34 1.59
N ARG A 1225 -8.40 -8.41 0.87
CA ARG A 1225 -8.79 -9.69 1.49
C ARG A 1225 -7.65 -10.31 2.27
N ALA A 1226 -6.42 -10.25 1.76
CA ALA A 1226 -5.23 -10.75 2.44
C ALA A 1226 -4.96 -9.94 3.71
N ILE A 1227 -5.07 -8.60 3.67
CA ILE A 1227 -4.98 -7.73 4.84
C ILE A 1227 -6.08 -8.06 5.85
N GLU A 1228 -7.32 -8.28 5.44
CA GLU A 1228 -8.41 -8.66 6.35
C GLU A 1228 -8.14 -10.02 7.02
N ILE A 1229 -7.72 -11.01 6.23
CA ILE A 1229 -7.34 -12.34 6.73
C ILE A 1229 -6.11 -12.24 7.65
N GLU A 1230 -5.12 -11.43 7.29
CA GLU A 1230 -3.90 -11.22 8.06
C GLU A 1230 -4.20 -10.50 9.37
N ASN A 1231 -4.99 -9.42 9.34
CA ASN A 1231 -5.51 -8.74 10.51
C ASN A 1231 -6.22 -9.75 11.42
N SER A 1232 -7.11 -10.61 10.88
CA SER A 1232 -7.79 -11.64 11.68
C SER A 1232 -6.84 -12.63 12.36
N LYS A 1233 -5.68 -12.93 11.73
CA LYS A 1233 -4.63 -13.78 12.30
C LYS A 1233 -3.79 -13.03 13.35
N GLN A 1234 -3.56 -11.73 13.17
CA GLN A 1234 -2.79 -10.90 14.10
C GLN A 1234 -3.48 -10.75 15.47
N TRP A 1235 -4.82 -10.78 15.54
CA TRP A 1235 -5.56 -10.79 16.82
C TRP A 1235 -5.30 -12.05 17.67
N MET A 1236 -4.92 -13.17 17.05
CA MET A 1236 -4.72 -14.44 17.77
C MET A 1236 -3.42 -14.48 18.57
N ILE A 1237 -2.47 -13.58 18.26
CA ILE A 1237 -1.10 -13.65 18.78
C ILE A 1237 -0.76 -12.33 19.49
N PRO A 1238 -0.51 -12.35 20.81
CA PRO A 1238 -0.18 -11.14 21.57
C PRO A 1238 1.04 -10.40 21.01
N GLY A 1239 0.92 -9.08 20.86
CA GLY A 1239 2.01 -8.17 20.46
C GLY A 1239 2.07 -7.78 18.97
N LEU A 1240 1.43 -8.51 18.05
CA LEU A 1240 1.44 -8.19 16.60
C LEU A 1240 0.70 -6.89 16.29
N ILE A 1241 -0.49 -6.73 16.86
CA ILE A 1241 -1.23 -5.48 16.76
C ILE A 1241 -0.46 -4.43 17.56
N ASN A 1242 0.05 -3.41 16.87
CA ASN A 1242 0.55 -2.20 17.53
C ASN A 1242 -0.58 -1.70 18.43
N GLN A 1243 -0.29 -1.45 19.71
CA GLN A 1243 -1.26 -0.89 20.66
C GLN A 1243 -1.83 0.49 20.22
N GLU A 1244 -1.38 1.02 19.09
CA GLU A 1244 -1.86 2.20 18.40
C GLU A 1244 -3.07 1.94 17.50
N ILE A 1245 -3.14 0.79 16.82
CA ILE A 1245 -4.17 0.49 15.80
C ILE A 1245 -5.45 -0.04 16.44
N GLY A 1246 -5.34 -0.80 17.54
CA GLY A 1246 -6.48 -1.41 18.22
C GLY A 1246 -7.48 -0.43 18.86
N LEU A 1247 -7.20 0.88 18.89
CA LEU A 1247 -8.12 1.91 19.38
C LEU A 1247 -8.83 2.69 18.27
N ASN A 1248 -8.31 2.71 17.04
CA ASN A 1248 -8.94 3.42 15.92
C ASN A 1248 -9.99 2.55 15.17
N SER A 1249 -10.01 1.23 15.38
CA SER A 1249 -11.00 0.32 14.80
C SER A 1249 -12.21 0.03 15.69
N ASN A 1250 -12.24 0.54 16.94
CA ASN A 1250 -13.38 0.39 17.86
C ASN A 1250 -14.17 1.70 18.01
N SER A 1251 -14.54 2.32 16.88
CA SER A 1251 -15.66 3.28 16.83
C SER A 1251 -16.99 2.61 16.48
N GLY A 1252 -17.07 1.28 16.59
CA GLY A 1252 -18.32 0.54 16.71
C GLY A 1252 -18.55 0.22 18.18
N GLU A 1253 -19.37 1.04 18.84
CA GLU A 1253 -19.98 0.72 20.14
C GLU A 1253 -20.66 -0.66 20.01
N GLY A 1254 -20.09 -1.66 20.69
CA GLY A 1254 -20.80 -2.87 21.07
C GLY A 1254 -21.36 -2.60 22.45
N ASP A 1255 -22.68 -2.46 22.52
CA ASP A 1255 -23.45 -2.34 23.75
C ASP A 1255 -23.28 -3.64 24.56
N ASP A 1256 -22.52 -3.57 25.65
CA ASP A 1256 -22.67 -4.50 26.77
C ASP A 1256 -23.61 -3.81 27.76
N ASP A 1257 -24.88 -4.20 27.73
CA ASP A 1257 -25.91 -3.82 28.69
C ASP A 1257 -25.54 -4.39 30.07
N ASP A 1258 -24.94 -3.56 30.93
CA ASP A 1258 -24.92 -3.80 32.38
C ASP A 1258 -26.36 -3.59 32.89
N ILE A 1259 -27.07 -4.70 33.09
CA ILE A 1259 -28.33 -4.75 33.85
C ILE A 1259 -27.95 -4.54 35.32
N GLU A 1260 -28.11 -3.32 35.81
CA GLU A 1260 -28.23 -3.05 37.24
C GLU A 1260 -29.61 -3.57 37.68
N ASP A 1261 -29.63 -4.67 38.45
CA ASP A 1261 -30.78 -5.12 39.20
C ASP A 1261 -31.07 -4.10 40.31
N ASP A 1262 -32.02 -3.20 40.06
CA ASP A 1262 -32.68 -2.40 41.10
C ASP A 1262 -33.78 -3.27 41.76
N ASP A 1263 -33.51 -3.73 42.97
CA ASP A 1263 -34.51 -4.22 43.92
C ASP A 1263 -35.43 -3.05 44.35
N GLU A 1264 -36.63 -2.95 43.79
CA GLU A 1264 -37.72 -2.12 44.31
C GLU A 1264 -38.58 -2.93 45.31
N ASP A 1265 -38.50 -2.55 46.59
CA ASP A 1265 -39.60 -2.72 47.54
C ASP A 1265 -40.59 -1.54 47.39
N GLU A 1266 -41.85 -1.91 47.06
CA GLU A 1266 -43.13 -1.15 47.04
C GLU A 1266 -43.51 -0.24 45.85
#